data_AF-A0A4R2J8I9-F1
#
_entry.id   AF-A0A4R2J8I9-F1
#
_cell.length_a   1.000
_cell.length_b   1.000
_cell.length_c   1.000
_cell.angle_alpha   90.00
_cell.angle_beta   90.00
_cell.angle_gamma   90.00
#
_symmetry.space_group_name_H-M   'P 1'
#
loop_
_entity.id
_entity.type
_entity.pdbx_description
1 polymer ?
#
loop_
_entity_poly.entity_id
_entity_poly.type
_entity_poly.pdbx_seq_one_letter_code
_entity_poly.pdbx_strand_id
1 'polypeptide(L)'
;MRRLPRTRGRKRRLVGVAIMASMLMAVTQAGTTENAPPTAGNLQAWQTRIAKAAHSLTGGCFTANYPATAWQETECVAPPSPPMAPKPPDPAPLNIGSGQGVVAEMPRAQPITQATGSFDTNDTTGTVSVKSPVPGKGVVANAYTLQLNTDFFATPLCPVGSDNCGWQQFVFANDGTSGKVYVEYWLRAYSADPQAKCPDSRYPDLHWDGTTINGLLYCVMKGKAKAVPNMPFTRPAMSNYKLIGDIESNIAIFMNGTQSYAASTPDVLGATPVWTQAEFNVFGYGEGSTAEFNLGADFRVRTDIVNGGTAEPKCTETGFSAESNNLNFVIPKPPRIQPGPAILFHQKMINLDNPGDRNQLTDGCNAAATIGDTHQVTFAGLLYDFQATGDFVDAQVGSAFEVQTRKVSGAPSWPKASVNQSVATRMGTTQVAVCEGTRLVVDGRTTALAPGGSLSLPSGVNIQRVGDSYFVKDKSGNTFRAAPNLTANPRHINLDIGLATWPTTVRGLLGNPDNDPNVLEAKDGRTFLVPPSFNDLYNKFAPSWRVAPIASMLQPCNPVASGIPAAPFFIDSLDYPTWQRASQTCLSASVAPEWLYSCALDVAVLGPTAAAAFVGRQRPAVDGNPMVRPPCPSSGCGGSGRQPR
;
A
#
# COMPACT_ATOMS: atom_id res chain seq x y z
N MET A 1 12.87 26.47 102.07
CA MET A 1 14.35 26.41 102.08
C MET A 1 14.87 26.44 100.65
N ARG A 2 15.83 27.33 100.34
CA ARG A 2 16.86 27.32 99.27
C ARG A 2 16.43 26.92 97.84
N ARG A 3 16.81 27.57 96.73
CA ARG A 3 17.66 28.71 96.34
C ARG A 3 17.36 28.93 94.84
N LEU A 4 17.27 30.19 94.39
CA LEU A 4 17.55 30.58 93.00
C LEU A 4 19.07 30.82 92.84
N PRO A 5 19.65 30.70 91.62
CA PRO A 5 19.87 31.88 90.74
C PRO A 5 19.71 31.60 89.21
N ARG A 6 19.09 32.50 88.43
CA ARG A 6 19.65 33.49 87.45
C ARG A 6 20.46 32.87 86.27
N THR A 7 20.38 33.27 84.99
CA THR A 7 19.71 34.38 84.26
C THR A 7 19.95 34.25 82.73
N ARG A 8 19.16 35.04 81.97
CA ARG A 8 19.31 35.51 80.56
C ARG A 8 18.77 34.55 79.49
N GLY A 9 17.84 34.91 78.60
CA GLY A 9 17.15 36.16 78.33
C GLY A 9 17.04 36.39 76.83
N ARG A 10 15.82 36.41 76.28
CA ARG A 10 15.38 37.40 75.28
C ARG A 10 13.89 37.29 75.04
N LYS A 11 13.24 38.44 75.08
CA LYS A 11 11.80 38.65 74.94
C LYS A 11 11.38 38.76 73.48
N ARG A 12 10.07 38.52 73.30
CA ARG A 12 9.11 39.03 72.30
C ARG A 12 8.72 38.01 71.23
N ARG A 13 7.45 37.77 70.94
CA ARG A 13 6.16 38.06 71.61
C ARG A 13 5.10 37.29 70.79
N LEU A 14 4.13 36.73 71.51
CA LEU A 14 2.94 36.02 71.02
C LEU A 14 1.97 36.90 70.21
N VAL A 15 0.92 36.19 69.76
CA VAL A 15 -0.46 36.62 69.40
C VAL A 15 -0.65 36.65 67.88
N GLY A 16 -1.65 36.01 67.29
CA GLY A 16 -2.87 35.38 67.81
C GLY A 16 -3.98 35.62 66.79
N VAL A 17 -4.76 34.58 66.53
CA VAL A 17 -5.86 34.52 65.55
C VAL A 17 -7.02 35.46 65.95
N ALA A 18 -7.64 36.12 64.97
CA ALA A 18 -9.09 36.38 64.96
C ALA A 18 -9.60 36.74 63.55
N ILE A 19 -10.69 36.10 63.17
CA ILE A 19 -11.45 36.18 61.91
C ILE A 19 -12.43 37.36 61.99
N MET A 20 -12.58 38.12 60.91
CA MET A 20 -13.89 38.68 60.51
C MET A 20 -13.95 38.98 59.00
N ALA A 21 -15.10 38.65 58.43
CA ALA A 21 -15.41 38.64 57.01
C ALA A 21 -15.70 40.04 56.45
N SER A 22 -15.23 40.28 55.22
CA SER A 22 -15.59 41.43 54.40
C SER A 22 -16.07 40.93 53.04
N MET A 23 -17.35 41.11 52.74
CA MET A 23 -17.91 40.92 51.40
C MET A 23 -17.30 41.95 50.45
N LEU A 24 -16.54 41.50 49.46
CA LEU A 24 -16.18 42.26 48.27
C LEU A 24 -17.03 41.73 47.10
N MET A 25 -17.92 42.59 46.60
CA MET A 25 -18.56 42.40 45.29
C MET A 25 -17.47 42.48 44.23
N ALA A 26 -17.03 41.33 43.71
CA ALA A 26 -16.24 41.27 42.50
C ALA A 26 -17.19 41.46 41.31
N VAL A 27 -17.09 42.60 40.64
CA VAL A 27 -17.64 42.80 39.30
C VAL A 27 -16.93 41.80 38.40
N THR A 28 -17.59 40.69 38.06
CA THR A 28 -17.11 39.77 37.02
C THR A 28 -17.23 40.50 35.68
N GLN A 29 -16.13 41.07 35.20
CA GLN A 29 -16.00 41.33 33.76
C GLN A 29 -16.14 39.96 33.07
N ALA A 30 -17.20 39.82 32.28
CA ALA A 30 -17.32 38.72 31.33
C ALA A 30 -16.23 38.93 30.28
N GLY A 31 -15.02 38.44 30.58
CA GLY A 31 -14.02 38.20 29.56
C GLY A 31 -14.62 37.18 28.60
N THR A 32 -14.78 37.58 27.34
CA THR A 32 -14.98 36.63 26.25
C THR A 32 -13.80 35.66 26.30
N THR A 33 -14.03 34.44 26.78
CA THR A 33 -13.06 33.36 26.67
C THR A 33 -12.92 33.07 25.18
N GLU A 34 -11.97 33.73 24.53
CA GLU A 34 -11.51 33.37 23.20
C GLU A 34 -10.99 31.94 23.32
N ASN A 35 -11.76 30.99 22.76
CA ASN A 35 -11.41 29.57 22.85
C ASN A 35 -9.99 29.40 22.28
N ALA A 36 -9.10 28.79 23.06
CA ALA A 36 -7.76 28.46 22.60
C ALA A 36 -7.84 27.73 21.23
N PRO A 37 -6.91 28.01 20.30
CA PRO A 37 -6.93 27.38 18.99
C PRO A 37 -6.94 25.85 19.15
N PRO A 38 -7.73 25.13 18.34
CA PRO A 38 -7.90 23.69 18.50
C PRO A 38 -6.55 22.97 18.34
N THR A 39 -6.21 22.12 19.31
CA THR A 39 -5.08 21.20 19.18
C THR A 39 -5.46 20.03 18.26
N ALA A 40 -4.47 19.37 17.66
CA ALA A 40 -4.70 18.17 16.85
C ALA A 40 -5.48 17.08 17.62
N GLY A 41 -5.14 16.87 18.90
CA GLY A 41 -5.84 15.93 19.77
C GLY A 41 -7.30 16.32 20.04
N ASN A 42 -7.58 17.60 20.25
CA ASN A 42 -8.95 18.08 20.46
C ASN A 42 -9.81 17.91 19.20
N LEU A 43 -9.24 18.16 18.02
CA LEU A 43 -9.93 17.95 16.74
C LEU A 43 -10.22 16.47 16.50
N GLN A 44 -9.23 15.60 16.71
CA GLN A 44 -9.44 14.16 16.55
C GLN A 44 -10.53 13.61 17.50
N ALA A 45 -10.52 14.06 18.76
CA ALA A 45 -11.55 13.70 19.73
C ALA A 45 -12.93 14.27 19.37
N TRP A 46 -13.00 15.49 18.82
CA TRP A 46 -14.25 16.06 18.31
C TRP A 46 -14.78 15.32 17.09
N GLN A 47 -13.93 15.04 16.09
CA GLN A 47 -14.28 14.28 14.89
C GLN A 47 -14.83 12.89 15.23
N THR A 48 -14.20 12.18 16.17
CA THR A 48 -14.68 10.87 16.62
C THR A 48 -16.08 10.97 17.24
N ARG A 49 -16.32 12.01 18.06
CA ARG A 49 -17.62 12.24 18.70
C ARG A 49 -18.70 12.61 17.69
N ILE A 50 -18.42 13.51 16.76
CA ILE A 50 -19.40 13.98 15.78
C ILE A 50 -19.75 12.89 14.75
N ALA A 51 -18.77 12.05 14.36
CA ALA A 51 -19.01 10.85 13.55
C ALA A 51 -19.97 9.88 14.26
N LYS A 52 -19.71 9.57 15.54
CA LYS A 52 -20.60 8.70 16.33
C LYS A 52 -22.00 9.28 16.48
N ALA A 53 -22.13 10.60 16.68
CA ALA A 53 -23.43 11.27 16.78
C ALA A 53 -24.22 11.26 15.46
N ALA A 54 -23.55 11.06 14.32
CA ALA A 54 -24.19 11.02 13.01
C ALA A 54 -25.00 9.73 12.77
N HIS A 55 -24.71 8.66 13.53
CA HIS A 55 -25.35 7.35 13.37
C HIS A 55 -26.88 7.37 13.62
N SER A 56 -27.39 8.34 14.39
CA SER A 56 -28.84 8.48 14.58
C SER A 56 -29.52 9.38 13.54
N LEU A 57 -28.77 9.95 12.59
CA LEU A 57 -29.33 10.83 11.56
C LEU A 57 -29.96 10.00 10.45
N THR A 58 -31.15 10.40 10.00
CA THR A 58 -31.85 9.72 8.92
C THR A 58 -32.44 10.74 7.96
N GLY A 59 -32.29 10.49 6.66
CA GLY A 59 -33.04 11.16 5.59
C GLY A 59 -32.91 12.69 5.55
N GLY A 60 -31.70 13.22 5.33
CA GLY A 60 -31.47 14.66 5.28
C GLY A 60 -30.00 15.05 5.08
N CYS A 61 -29.73 16.35 5.13
CA CYS A 61 -28.38 16.90 4.99
C CYS A 61 -27.99 17.73 6.20
N PHE A 62 -26.77 17.55 6.69
CA PHE A 62 -26.36 18.06 7.99
C PHE A 62 -24.99 18.72 7.93
N THR A 63 -24.74 19.63 8.87
CA THR A 63 -23.42 20.21 9.11
C THR A 63 -23.11 20.30 10.60
N ALA A 64 -21.84 20.26 10.95
CA ALA A 64 -21.35 20.53 12.29
C ALA A 64 -20.04 21.31 12.21
N ASN A 65 -19.83 22.24 13.12
CA ASN A 65 -18.62 23.04 13.20
C ASN A 65 -18.00 22.89 14.59
N TYR A 66 -16.69 22.69 14.67
CA TYR A 66 -15.96 22.65 15.94
C TYR A 66 -16.20 23.96 16.72
N PRO A 67 -16.45 23.90 18.04
CA PRO A 67 -16.45 22.71 18.91
C PRO A 67 -17.82 22.06 19.11
N ALA A 68 -18.87 22.45 18.37
CA ALA A 68 -20.22 21.95 18.57
C ALA A 68 -20.30 20.43 18.34
N THR A 69 -20.92 19.71 19.28
CA THR A 69 -21.03 18.23 19.24
C THR A 69 -22.37 17.73 18.71
N ALA A 70 -23.23 18.64 18.25
CA ALA A 70 -24.52 18.34 17.65
C ALA A 70 -24.52 18.68 16.16
N TRP A 71 -25.23 17.88 15.38
CA TRP A 71 -25.48 18.13 13.97
C TRP A 71 -26.61 19.15 13.81
N GLN A 72 -26.44 20.06 12.86
CA GLN A 72 -27.48 20.97 12.41
C GLN A 72 -28.00 20.49 11.06
N GLU A 73 -29.30 20.23 10.98
CA GLU A 73 -29.97 19.95 9.70
C GLU A 73 -30.00 21.19 8.82
N THR A 74 -29.84 20.98 7.52
CA THR A 74 -29.71 22.02 6.51
C THR A 74 -30.32 21.54 5.20
N GLU A 75 -30.56 22.48 4.29
CA GLU A 75 -31.06 22.15 2.96
C GLU A 75 -30.08 21.24 2.20
N CYS A 76 -30.65 20.22 1.56
CA CYS A 76 -29.95 19.38 0.60
C CYS A 76 -29.91 20.03 -0.78
N VAL A 77 -28.92 19.64 -1.58
CA VAL A 77 -28.82 20.00 -3.00
C VAL A 77 -28.87 18.75 -3.88
N ALA A 78 -29.06 18.95 -5.19
CA ALA A 78 -28.94 17.86 -6.15
C ALA A 78 -27.49 17.31 -6.16
N PRO A 79 -27.30 15.98 -6.29
CA PRO A 79 -25.98 15.38 -6.42
C PRO A 79 -25.28 15.80 -7.73
N PRO A 80 -23.99 15.50 -7.93
CA PRO A 80 -23.33 15.66 -9.22
C PRO A 80 -24.07 14.89 -10.33
N SER A 81 -24.12 15.46 -11.54
CA SER A 81 -24.70 14.79 -12.71
C SER A 81 -23.92 13.53 -13.14
N PRO A 82 -22.59 13.57 -13.35
CA PRO A 82 -21.86 12.37 -13.75
C PRO A 82 -21.84 11.34 -12.63
N PRO A 83 -22.06 10.05 -12.94
CA PRO A 83 -22.02 8.98 -11.95
C PRO A 83 -20.56 8.55 -11.70
N MET A 84 -20.30 7.99 -10.51
CA MET A 84 -19.01 7.39 -10.15
C MET A 84 -19.11 5.89 -10.46
N ALA A 85 -18.57 5.48 -11.59
CA ALA A 85 -18.91 4.23 -12.25
C ALA A 85 -18.28 3.01 -11.55
N PRO A 86 -18.99 1.87 -11.49
CA PRO A 86 -18.42 0.63 -10.99
C PRO A 86 -17.38 0.09 -11.96
N LYS A 87 -16.35 -0.56 -11.43
CA LYS A 87 -15.37 -1.31 -12.21
C LYS A 87 -16.10 -2.32 -13.11
N PRO A 88 -15.89 -2.27 -14.43
CA PRO A 88 -16.48 -3.23 -15.35
C PRO A 88 -15.90 -4.62 -15.11
N PRO A 89 -16.61 -5.71 -15.49
CA PRO A 89 -16.05 -7.05 -15.50
C PRO A 89 -14.78 -7.13 -16.38
N ASP A 90 -13.80 -7.95 -15.97
CA ASP A 90 -12.52 -8.19 -16.66
C ASP A 90 -12.67 -8.54 -18.16
N PRO A 91 -11.64 -8.31 -19.02
CA PRO A 91 -10.25 -7.97 -18.65
C PRO A 91 -9.94 -6.47 -18.76
N ALA A 92 -9.50 -5.86 -17.65
CA ALA A 92 -8.85 -4.55 -17.68
C ALA A 92 -7.38 -4.70 -18.14
N PRO A 93 -6.88 -3.85 -19.06
CA PRO A 93 -5.47 -3.85 -19.44
C PRO A 93 -4.58 -3.52 -18.24
N LEU A 94 -3.36 -4.07 -18.23
CA LEU A 94 -2.32 -3.67 -17.29
C LEU A 94 -1.95 -2.22 -17.60
N ASN A 95 -2.48 -1.31 -16.80
CA ASN A 95 -1.94 0.03 -16.73
C ASN A 95 -0.90 0.00 -15.58
N ILE A 96 0.34 0.38 -15.86
CA ILE A 96 1.38 0.55 -14.83
C ILE A 96 1.16 1.94 -14.21
N GLY A 97 0.98 2.02 -12.89
CA GLY A 97 0.81 3.28 -12.17
C GLY A 97 -0.52 3.99 -12.41
N SER A 98 -1.64 3.31 -12.21
CA SER A 98 -2.90 3.70 -12.85
C SER A 98 -4.16 3.20 -12.14
N GLY A 99 -4.22 3.37 -10.82
CA GLY A 99 -5.49 3.23 -10.09
C GLY A 99 -6.08 1.83 -10.08
N GLN A 100 -5.26 0.81 -9.81
CA GLN A 100 -5.78 -0.36 -9.11
C GLN A 100 -5.80 -0.03 -7.62
N GLY A 101 -6.89 -0.38 -6.94
CA GLY A 101 -7.08 -0.12 -5.52
C GLY A 101 -6.35 -1.12 -4.64
N VAL A 102 -6.30 -0.80 -3.36
CA VAL A 102 -6.12 -1.77 -2.29
C VAL A 102 -7.36 -1.67 -1.41
N VAL A 103 -7.91 -2.81 -1.03
CA VAL A 103 -9.08 -2.88 -0.15
C VAL A 103 -8.68 -3.48 1.20
N ALA A 104 -9.34 -2.99 2.24
CA ALA A 104 -9.33 -3.61 3.56
C ALA A 104 -10.37 -4.72 3.56
N GLU A 105 -9.93 -5.97 3.58
CA GLU A 105 -10.81 -7.14 3.61
C GLU A 105 -10.88 -7.73 5.03
N MET A 106 -12.09 -7.92 5.52
CA MET A 106 -12.31 -8.58 6.80
C MET A 106 -12.31 -10.11 6.68
N PRO A 107 -11.74 -10.85 7.67
CA PRO A 107 -12.01 -12.27 7.79
C PRO A 107 -13.52 -12.54 7.86
N ARG A 108 -14.02 -13.58 7.16
CA ARG A 108 -15.45 -13.91 6.94
C ARG A 108 -16.32 -14.22 8.18
N ALA A 109 -16.24 -13.45 9.26
CA ALA A 109 -17.05 -13.65 10.46
C ALA A 109 -17.67 -12.36 11.01
N GLN A 110 -17.26 -11.18 10.53
CA GLN A 110 -17.73 -9.88 11.03
C GLN A 110 -17.82 -8.86 9.89
N PRO A 111 -19.03 -8.63 9.34
CA PRO A 111 -19.27 -7.63 8.30
C PRO A 111 -18.89 -6.22 8.75
N ILE A 112 -18.43 -5.41 7.81
CA ILE A 112 -18.12 -4.00 8.02
C ILE A 112 -19.46 -3.25 8.15
N THR A 113 -19.61 -2.42 9.18
CA THR A 113 -20.77 -1.55 9.36
C THR A 113 -20.45 -0.09 9.06
N GLN A 114 -19.18 0.30 9.24
CA GLN A 114 -18.69 1.62 8.93
C GLN A 114 -17.22 1.54 8.50
N ALA A 115 -16.81 2.42 7.58
CA ALA A 115 -15.39 2.62 7.26
C ALA A 115 -15.07 4.11 7.17
N THR A 116 -13.81 4.45 7.44
CA THR A 116 -13.27 5.80 7.35
C THR A 116 -12.03 5.81 6.48
N GLY A 117 -12.09 6.57 5.38
CA GLY A 117 -10.96 6.92 4.56
C GLY A 117 -10.30 8.22 5.03
N SER A 118 -8.96 8.25 5.12
CA SER A 118 -8.19 9.42 5.51
C SER A 118 -6.74 9.41 4.99
N PHE A 119 -5.99 10.48 5.26
CA PHE A 119 -4.60 10.66 4.79
C PHE A 119 -3.65 10.95 5.96
N ASP A 120 -2.57 10.17 6.08
CA ASP A 120 -1.58 10.32 7.16
C ASP A 120 -0.53 11.40 6.82
N THR A 121 -0.11 12.16 7.84
CA THR A 121 0.84 13.28 7.72
C THR A 121 2.30 12.91 7.82
N ASN A 122 2.62 11.73 8.33
CA ASN A 122 3.88 11.52 9.05
C ASN A 122 5.10 11.12 8.23
N ASP A 123 5.07 11.16 6.89
CA ASP A 123 6.26 10.78 6.09
C ASP A 123 6.23 11.22 4.62
N THR A 124 5.53 12.32 4.31
CA THR A 124 5.24 12.67 2.91
C THR A 124 5.98 13.94 2.49
N THR A 125 6.73 13.88 1.38
CA THR A 125 7.45 15.03 0.82
C THR A 125 6.81 15.49 -0.49
N GLY A 126 7.15 16.70 -0.96
CA GLY A 126 6.71 17.20 -2.27
C GLY A 126 5.38 17.96 -2.28
N THR A 127 5.17 18.72 -3.35
CA THR A 127 3.91 19.43 -3.62
C THR A 127 2.89 18.45 -4.15
N VAL A 128 1.64 18.57 -3.69
CA VAL A 128 0.50 17.80 -4.21
C VAL A 128 -0.44 18.77 -4.89
N SER A 129 -0.75 18.49 -6.15
CA SER A 129 -1.86 19.02 -6.90
C SER A 129 -2.52 17.90 -7.69
N VAL A 130 -3.81 18.05 -7.91
CA VAL A 130 -4.62 17.09 -8.66
C VAL A 130 -5.45 17.86 -9.68
N LYS A 131 -5.70 17.21 -10.81
CA LYS A 131 -6.68 17.66 -11.81
C LYS A 131 -7.40 16.44 -12.37
N SER A 132 -8.62 16.65 -12.83
CA SER A 132 -9.41 15.61 -13.49
C SER A 132 -10.23 16.25 -14.60
N PRO A 133 -10.54 15.52 -15.68
CA PRO A 133 -11.68 15.86 -16.53
C PRO A 133 -12.95 15.99 -15.69
N VAL A 134 -13.73 17.04 -15.95
CA VAL A 134 -15.08 17.25 -15.43
C VAL A 134 -16.02 17.38 -16.63
N PRO A 135 -17.10 16.58 -16.71
CA PRO A 135 -18.04 16.64 -17.82
C PRO A 135 -18.57 18.06 -18.08
N GLY A 136 -18.47 18.50 -19.33
CA GLY A 136 -18.83 19.86 -19.75
C GLY A 136 -17.83 20.97 -19.40
N LYS A 137 -16.76 20.70 -18.63
CA LYS A 137 -15.75 21.70 -18.23
C LYS A 137 -14.33 21.39 -18.70
N GLY A 138 -14.05 20.19 -19.22
CA GLY A 138 -12.71 19.77 -19.61
C GLY A 138 -11.84 19.43 -18.39
N VAL A 139 -10.52 19.52 -18.50
CA VAL A 139 -9.60 19.22 -17.39
C VAL A 139 -9.58 20.40 -16.40
N VAL A 140 -9.97 20.15 -15.15
CA VAL A 140 -10.11 21.17 -14.11
C VAL A 140 -9.16 20.88 -12.95
N ALA A 141 -8.42 21.92 -12.51
CA ALA A 141 -7.57 21.84 -11.33
C ALA A 141 -8.40 21.68 -10.05
N ASN A 142 -7.91 20.88 -9.10
CA ASN A 142 -8.63 20.46 -7.90
C ASN A 142 -9.93 19.69 -8.18
N ALA A 143 -10.17 19.22 -9.40
CA ALA A 143 -11.24 18.26 -9.62
C ALA A 143 -10.78 16.84 -9.24
N TYR A 144 -11.53 16.20 -8.35
CA TYR A 144 -11.30 14.83 -7.89
C TYR A 144 -12.53 14.33 -7.12
N THR A 145 -12.56 13.03 -6.86
CA THR A 145 -13.48 12.44 -5.89
C THR A 145 -12.70 11.71 -4.81
N LEU A 146 -13.21 11.76 -3.58
CA LEU A 146 -12.91 10.75 -2.57
C LEU A 146 -14.05 9.75 -2.65
N GLN A 147 -13.73 8.50 -2.90
CA GLN A 147 -14.73 7.44 -2.94
C GLN A 147 -14.38 6.41 -1.86
N LEU A 148 -15.38 6.04 -1.07
CA LEU A 148 -15.34 4.95 -0.13
C LEU A 148 -16.38 3.92 -0.57
N ASN A 149 -15.91 2.77 -1.04
CA ASN A 149 -16.73 1.80 -1.74
C ASN A 149 -16.85 0.49 -0.94
N THR A 150 -18.05 -0.08 -0.99
CA THR A 150 -18.30 -1.47 -0.59
C THR A 150 -17.76 -2.45 -1.64
N ASP A 151 -17.60 -3.72 -1.27
CA ASP A 151 -17.52 -4.80 -2.26
C ASP A 151 -18.84 -4.94 -3.02
N PHE A 152 -18.81 -5.70 -4.12
CA PHE A 152 -20.03 -6.06 -4.84
C PHE A 152 -20.79 -7.15 -4.07
N PHE A 153 -22.09 -6.96 -3.87
CA PHE A 153 -22.90 -7.83 -3.02
C PHE A 153 -24.26 -8.17 -3.65
N ALA A 154 -24.85 -9.29 -3.23
CA ALA A 154 -26.18 -9.69 -3.67
C ALA A 154 -27.25 -8.85 -2.97
N THR A 155 -28.27 -8.44 -3.72
CA THR A 155 -29.43 -7.68 -3.21
C THR A 155 -30.72 -8.24 -3.82
N PRO A 156 -31.88 -8.14 -3.15
CA PRO A 156 -33.17 -8.55 -3.73
C PRO A 156 -33.54 -7.83 -5.03
N LEU A 157 -32.88 -6.71 -5.33
CA LEU A 157 -33.05 -5.98 -6.59
C LEU A 157 -32.23 -6.59 -7.75
N CYS A 158 -31.39 -7.60 -7.50
CA CYS A 158 -30.65 -8.25 -8.57
C CYS A 158 -31.58 -9.05 -9.50
N PRO A 159 -31.35 -8.99 -10.82
CA PRO A 159 -32.03 -9.87 -11.77
C PRO A 159 -31.81 -11.34 -11.42
N VAL A 160 -32.80 -12.17 -11.71
CA VAL A 160 -32.71 -13.63 -11.52
C VAL A 160 -31.51 -14.16 -12.30
N GLY A 161 -30.61 -14.87 -11.61
CA GLY A 161 -29.39 -15.43 -12.20
C GLY A 161 -28.18 -14.49 -12.21
N SER A 162 -28.29 -13.29 -11.63
CA SER A 162 -27.16 -12.38 -11.39
C SER A 162 -26.71 -12.43 -9.92
N ASP A 163 -25.50 -12.89 -9.68
CA ASP A 163 -24.85 -12.78 -8.36
C ASP A 163 -24.12 -11.44 -8.24
N ASN A 164 -24.14 -10.84 -7.05
CA ASN A 164 -23.35 -9.64 -6.69
C ASN A 164 -23.54 -8.41 -7.61
N CYS A 165 -24.78 -8.12 -8.02
CA CYS A 165 -25.07 -6.93 -8.82
C CYS A 165 -25.10 -5.63 -7.98
N GLY A 166 -25.33 -5.72 -6.68
CA GLY A 166 -25.44 -4.57 -5.79
C GLY A 166 -24.08 -3.95 -5.50
N TRP A 167 -24.04 -2.62 -5.47
CA TRP A 167 -22.86 -1.87 -5.07
C TRP A 167 -23.26 -0.52 -4.46
N GLN A 168 -22.64 -0.17 -3.35
CA GLN A 168 -22.87 1.08 -2.64
C GLN A 168 -21.56 1.81 -2.42
N GLN A 169 -21.58 3.13 -2.62
CA GLN A 169 -20.44 4.00 -2.39
C GLN A 169 -20.84 5.27 -1.66
N PHE A 170 -19.91 5.77 -0.85
CA PHE A 170 -20.00 7.04 -0.16
C PHE A 170 -19.00 7.97 -0.84
N VAL A 171 -19.45 9.14 -1.29
CA VAL A 171 -18.68 9.97 -2.20
C VAL A 171 -18.58 11.39 -1.68
N PHE A 172 -17.37 11.94 -1.70
CA PHE A 172 -17.14 13.39 -1.75
C PHE A 172 -16.61 13.76 -3.14
N ALA A 173 -17.37 14.56 -3.89
CA ALA A 173 -17.01 14.99 -5.24
C ALA A 173 -16.69 16.48 -5.26
N ASN A 174 -15.45 16.84 -5.59
CA ASN A 174 -14.99 18.23 -5.71
C ASN A 174 -14.76 18.57 -7.19
N ASP A 175 -15.46 19.57 -7.72
CA ASP A 175 -15.43 19.90 -9.16
C ASP A 175 -14.40 21.00 -9.52
N GLY A 176 -13.51 21.32 -8.57
CA GLY A 176 -12.55 22.41 -8.63
C GLY A 176 -13.09 23.79 -8.21
N THR A 177 -14.43 23.93 -8.08
CA THR A 177 -15.09 25.18 -7.66
C THR A 177 -16.00 25.00 -6.44
N SER A 178 -16.54 23.81 -6.23
CA SER A 178 -17.39 23.42 -5.11
C SER A 178 -17.34 21.91 -4.89
N GLY A 179 -17.76 21.46 -3.72
CA GLY A 179 -17.83 20.05 -3.33
C GLY A 179 -19.25 19.59 -3.01
N LYS A 180 -19.47 18.28 -3.08
CA LYS A 180 -20.72 17.63 -2.64
C LYS A 180 -20.41 16.31 -1.95
N VAL A 181 -21.04 16.03 -0.81
CA VAL A 181 -21.01 14.72 -0.15
C VAL A 181 -22.37 14.03 -0.22
N TYR A 182 -22.39 12.74 -0.60
CA TYR A 182 -23.61 11.98 -0.85
C TYR A 182 -23.36 10.47 -0.88
N VAL A 183 -24.44 9.69 -0.92
CA VAL A 183 -24.42 8.23 -1.14
C VAL A 183 -24.90 7.90 -2.55
N GLU A 184 -24.24 6.97 -3.22
CA GLU A 184 -24.59 6.49 -4.56
C GLU A 184 -24.69 4.96 -4.59
N TYR A 185 -25.67 4.45 -5.33
CA TYR A 185 -26.01 3.03 -5.41
C TYR A 185 -26.03 2.58 -6.86
N TRP A 186 -25.71 1.31 -7.05
CA TRP A 186 -25.68 0.69 -8.36
C TRP A 186 -26.29 -0.70 -8.35
N LEU A 187 -26.99 -1.01 -9.44
CA LEU A 187 -27.25 -2.37 -9.90
C LEU A 187 -26.41 -2.58 -11.16
N ARG A 188 -25.37 -3.39 -11.00
CA ARG A 188 -24.35 -3.68 -12.01
C ARG A 188 -24.85 -4.71 -13.01
N ALA A 189 -24.59 -4.49 -14.29
CA ALA A 189 -24.96 -5.42 -15.36
C ALA A 189 -26.41 -5.93 -15.23
N TYR A 190 -27.33 -5.03 -14.87
CA TYR A 190 -28.71 -5.32 -14.54
C TYR A 190 -29.48 -5.95 -15.71
N SER A 191 -29.12 -5.63 -16.96
CA SER A 191 -29.71 -6.30 -18.13
C SER A 191 -28.70 -6.39 -19.27
N ALA A 192 -28.78 -7.50 -20.02
CA ALA A 192 -28.08 -7.65 -21.30
C ALA A 192 -28.72 -6.82 -22.42
N ASP A 193 -29.98 -6.40 -22.25
CA ASP A 193 -30.63 -5.41 -23.11
C ASP A 193 -30.35 -4.00 -22.57
N PRO A 194 -29.52 -3.18 -23.26
CA PRO A 194 -29.21 -1.81 -22.84
C PRO A 194 -30.41 -0.86 -22.89
N GLN A 195 -31.52 -1.25 -23.54
CA GLN A 195 -32.77 -0.48 -23.61
C GLN A 195 -33.81 -0.90 -22.56
N ALA A 196 -33.51 -1.92 -21.75
CA ALA A 196 -34.38 -2.31 -20.66
C ALA A 196 -34.55 -1.16 -19.65
N LYS A 197 -35.63 -1.23 -18.85
CA LYS A 197 -35.89 -0.24 -17.81
C LYS A 197 -35.25 -0.68 -16.50
N CYS A 198 -34.65 0.28 -15.80
CA CYS A 198 -34.27 0.11 -14.41
C CYS A 198 -35.48 -0.14 -13.52
N PRO A 199 -35.30 -0.79 -12.35
CA PRO A 199 -36.43 -1.10 -11.47
C PRO A 199 -37.05 0.19 -10.92
N ASP A 200 -38.34 0.11 -10.59
CA ASP A 200 -39.00 1.20 -9.87
C ASP A 200 -38.41 1.34 -8.47
N SER A 201 -38.26 2.58 -8.02
CA SER A 201 -37.85 2.86 -6.64
C SER A 201 -39.03 2.67 -5.69
N ARG A 202 -38.76 2.06 -4.53
CA ARG A 202 -39.72 2.01 -3.42
C ARG A 202 -39.88 3.35 -2.70
N TYR A 203 -39.02 4.32 -3.02
CA TYR A 203 -39.00 5.66 -2.44
C TYR A 203 -39.43 6.69 -3.49
N PRO A 204 -40.50 7.48 -3.26
CA PRO A 204 -41.01 8.42 -4.26
C PRO A 204 -40.02 9.49 -4.73
N ASP A 205 -39.11 9.90 -3.85
CA ASP A 205 -38.11 10.97 -4.09
C ASP A 205 -36.80 10.46 -4.70
N LEU A 206 -36.67 9.16 -4.94
CA LEU A 206 -35.46 8.54 -5.48
C LEU A 206 -35.82 7.78 -6.75
N HIS A 207 -34.97 7.86 -7.75
CA HIS A 207 -35.18 7.20 -9.04
C HIS A 207 -33.90 6.48 -9.48
N TRP A 208 -34.07 5.36 -10.18
CA TRP A 208 -32.98 4.65 -10.83
C TRP A 208 -32.82 5.17 -12.26
N ASP A 209 -31.66 5.72 -12.56
CA ASP A 209 -31.28 6.15 -13.90
C ASP A 209 -30.51 5.03 -14.62
N GLY A 210 -30.84 4.79 -15.88
CA GLY A 210 -30.15 3.81 -16.72
C GLY A 210 -28.91 4.41 -17.37
N THR A 211 -27.80 3.67 -17.35
CA THR A 211 -26.60 3.96 -18.13
C THR A 211 -26.07 2.69 -18.79
N THR A 212 -25.40 2.83 -19.93
CA THR A 212 -24.84 1.69 -20.66
C THR A 212 -23.33 1.62 -20.47
N ILE A 213 -22.83 0.50 -19.95
CA ILE A 213 -21.40 0.22 -19.80
C ILE A 213 -21.13 -1.13 -20.47
N ASN A 214 -20.20 -1.16 -21.44
CA ASN A 214 -19.86 -2.35 -22.23
C ASN A 214 -21.09 -3.05 -22.87
N GLY A 215 -22.08 -2.28 -23.30
CA GLY A 215 -23.30 -2.78 -23.94
C GLY A 215 -24.33 -3.38 -22.98
N LEU A 216 -24.09 -3.35 -21.67
CA LEU A 216 -25.03 -3.81 -20.64
C LEU A 216 -25.68 -2.61 -19.96
N LEU A 217 -26.94 -2.77 -19.54
CA LEU A 217 -27.64 -1.79 -18.71
C LEU A 217 -27.11 -1.86 -17.28
N TYR A 218 -26.73 -0.71 -16.75
CA TYR A 218 -26.47 -0.47 -15.34
C TYR A 218 -27.51 0.52 -14.83
N CYS A 219 -27.95 0.33 -13.59
CA CYS A 219 -28.85 1.27 -12.94
C CYS A 219 -28.11 1.99 -11.82
N VAL A 220 -28.15 3.31 -11.83
CA VAL A 220 -27.55 4.17 -10.80
C VAL A 220 -28.64 4.94 -10.07
N MET A 221 -28.50 5.08 -8.77
CA MET A 221 -29.35 5.94 -7.95
C MET A 221 -28.45 6.78 -7.05
N LYS A 222 -28.76 8.07 -6.95
CA LYS A 222 -28.02 9.01 -6.11
C LYS A 222 -28.91 9.57 -5.03
N GLY A 223 -28.42 9.57 -3.80
CA GLY A 223 -29.04 10.27 -2.70
C GLY A 223 -29.02 11.79 -2.89
N LYS A 224 -29.80 12.50 -2.07
CA LYS A 224 -29.65 13.95 -1.92
C LYS A 224 -28.23 14.26 -1.40
N ALA A 225 -27.65 15.38 -1.81
CA ALA A 225 -26.28 15.73 -1.48
C ALA A 225 -26.19 16.91 -0.53
N LYS A 226 -25.15 16.96 0.29
CA LYS A 226 -24.78 18.16 1.07
C LYS A 226 -23.72 18.95 0.30
N ALA A 227 -24.01 20.22 0.04
CA ALA A 227 -23.05 21.15 -0.54
C ALA A 227 -21.88 21.41 0.42
N VAL A 228 -20.67 21.44 -0.13
CA VAL A 228 -19.40 21.68 0.54
C VAL A 228 -18.65 22.77 -0.25
N PRO A 229 -17.92 23.69 0.39
CA PRO A 229 -17.02 24.59 -0.33
C PRO A 229 -15.99 23.84 -1.16
N ASN A 230 -15.31 24.53 -2.09
CA ASN A 230 -14.16 23.93 -2.79
C ASN A 230 -13.12 23.44 -1.76
N MET A 231 -12.67 22.20 -1.92
CA MET A 231 -11.64 21.59 -1.09
C MET A 231 -10.40 21.28 -1.94
N PRO A 232 -9.47 22.22 -2.12
CA PRO A 232 -8.21 21.95 -2.83
C PRO A 232 -7.46 20.77 -2.21
N PHE A 233 -7.05 19.80 -3.02
CA PHE A 233 -6.31 18.64 -2.54
C PHE A 233 -4.81 18.98 -2.45
N THR A 234 -4.44 19.69 -1.39
CA THR A 234 -3.08 20.18 -1.17
C THR A 234 -2.60 19.88 0.25
N ARG A 235 -1.28 19.94 0.46
CA ARG A 235 -0.70 19.93 1.80
C ARG A 235 -0.70 21.34 2.42
N PRO A 236 -0.98 21.47 3.74
CA PRO A 236 -1.36 20.41 4.68
C PRO A 236 -2.87 20.13 4.72
N ALA A 237 -3.70 20.81 3.93
CA ALA A 237 -5.16 20.76 4.04
C ALA A 237 -5.73 19.33 4.00
N MET A 238 -5.24 18.51 3.06
CA MET A 238 -5.74 17.14 2.82
C MET A 238 -5.57 16.21 4.03
N SER A 239 -4.63 16.47 4.94
CA SER A 239 -4.45 15.62 6.11
C SER A 239 -5.57 15.73 7.13
N ASN A 240 -6.41 16.76 7.00
CA ASN A 240 -7.61 16.92 7.81
C ASN A 240 -8.84 16.28 7.15
N TYR A 241 -8.69 15.75 5.93
CA TYR A 241 -9.80 15.19 5.16
C TYR A 241 -10.11 13.78 5.64
N LYS A 242 -11.40 13.54 5.90
CA LYS A 242 -11.94 12.21 6.19
C LYS A 242 -13.23 12.01 5.42
N LEU A 243 -13.40 10.81 4.87
CA LEU A 243 -14.67 10.35 4.31
C LEU A 243 -15.12 9.13 5.09
N ILE A 244 -16.30 9.22 5.70
CA ILE A 244 -16.89 8.14 6.49
C ILE A 244 -18.14 7.66 5.77
N GLY A 245 -18.26 6.36 5.65
CA GLY A 245 -19.44 5.67 5.16
C GLY A 245 -19.95 4.71 6.20
N ASP A 246 -21.23 4.80 6.53
CA ASP A 246 -21.91 3.97 7.51
C ASP A 246 -23.14 3.37 6.82
N ILE A 247 -23.19 2.05 6.69
CA ILE A 247 -24.28 1.35 5.98
C ILE A 247 -25.50 1.15 6.87
N GLU A 248 -25.36 1.20 8.19
CA GLU A 248 -26.47 1.04 9.14
C GLU A 248 -27.38 2.27 9.12
N SER A 249 -26.77 3.46 9.09
CA SER A 249 -27.47 4.76 9.00
C SER A 249 -27.57 5.28 7.56
N ASN A 250 -26.87 4.60 6.66
CA ASN A 250 -26.76 4.92 5.25
C ASN A 250 -26.42 6.40 4.98
N ILE A 251 -25.27 6.80 5.51
CA ILE A 251 -24.83 8.18 5.56
C ILE A 251 -23.38 8.31 5.07
N ALA A 252 -23.14 9.32 4.23
CA ALA A 252 -21.80 9.77 3.86
C ALA A 252 -21.44 11.01 4.69
N ILE A 253 -20.25 11.03 5.28
CA ILE A 253 -19.74 12.16 6.08
C ILE A 253 -18.39 12.59 5.54
N PHE A 254 -18.26 13.85 5.15
CA PHE A 254 -16.99 14.47 4.82
C PHE A 254 -16.56 15.44 5.93
N MET A 255 -15.31 15.33 6.38
CA MET A 255 -14.73 16.24 7.38
C MET A 255 -13.50 16.92 6.79
N ASN A 256 -13.28 18.20 7.14
CA ASN A 256 -12.10 18.97 6.70
C ASN A 256 -11.18 19.41 7.85
N GLY A 257 -11.35 18.82 9.04
CA GLY A 257 -10.67 19.24 10.26
C GLY A 257 -11.64 19.82 11.27
N THR A 258 -12.16 21.02 11.00
CA THR A 258 -13.02 21.81 11.89
C THR A 258 -14.48 21.82 11.48
N GLN A 259 -14.81 21.38 10.28
CA GLN A 259 -16.18 21.29 9.77
C GLN A 259 -16.49 19.87 9.33
N SER A 260 -17.76 19.49 9.46
CA SER A 260 -18.29 18.22 9.00
C SER A 260 -19.56 18.46 8.20
N TYR A 261 -19.73 17.68 7.16
CA TYR A 261 -20.84 17.71 6.21
C TYR A 261 -21.34 16.29 6.06
N ALA A 262 -22.65 16.09 6.13
CA ALA A 262 -23.22 14.77 5.99
C ALA A 262 -24.48 14.78 5.13
N ALA A 263 -24.70 13.68 4.42
CA ALA A 263 -25.93 13.41 3.70
C ALA A 263 -26.34 11.96 3.94
N SER A 264 -27.54 11.78 4.49
CA SER A 264 -28.16 10.46 4.74
C SER A 264 -29.25 10.21 3.71
N THR A 265 -29.29 8.98 3.21
CA THR A 265 -30.29 8.52 2.25
C THR A 265 -30.91 7.22 2.78
N PRO A 266 -32.20 6.95 2.57
CA PRO A 266 -32.76 5.65 2.91
C PRO A 266 -32.00 4.49 2.24
N ASP A 267 -31.83 3.36 2.94
CA ASP A 267 -31.18 2.16 2.40
C ASP A 267 -31.99 1.53 1.27
N VAL A 268 -31.56 1.70 0.04
CA VAL A 268 -32.24 1.19 -1.16
C VAL A 268 -31.79 -0.22 -1.53
N LEU A 269 -30.57 -0.65 -1.15
CA LEU A 269 -29.98 -1.91 -1.58
C LEU A 269 -30.04 -3.02 -0.52
N GLY A 270 -30.14 -2.69 0.77
CA GLY A 270 -30.05 -3.68 1.84
C GLY A 270 -28.62 -4.20 2.06
N ALA A 271 -27.61 -3.30 2.05
CA ALA A 271 -26.19 -3.68 2.11
C ALA A 271 -25.76 -4.36 3.42
N THR A 272 -26.60 -4.33 4.46
CA THR A 272 -26.34 -5.00 5.74
C THR A 272 -26.96 -6.40 5.72
N PRO A 273 -26.22 -7.50 6.04
CA PRO A 273 -24.87 -7.59 6.61
C PRO A 273 -23.82 -8.14 5.60
N VAL A 274 -23.79 -7.63 4.36
CA VAL A 274 -23.01 -8.24 3.26
C VAL A 274 -21.70 -7.52 2.93
N TRP A 275 -21.41 -6.34 3.51
CA TRP A 275 -20.18 -5.59 3.29
C TRP A 275 -18.96 -6.26 3.96
N THR A 276 -17.97 -6.68 3.18
CA THR A 276 -16.76 -7.36 3.68
C THR A 276 -15.43 -6.76 3.24
N GLN A 277 -15.43 -5.92 2.21
CA GLN A 277 -14.23 -5.21 1.75
C GLN A 277 -14.49 -3.71 1.58
N ALA A 278 -13.60 -2.87 2.09
CA ALA A 278 -13.68 -1.42 1.94
C ALA A 278 -12.54 -0.89 1.05
N GLU A 279 -12.90 -0.23 -0.05
CA GLU A 279 -11.97 0.52 -0.90
C GLU A 279 -12.05 2.01 -0.57
N PHE A 280 -10.92 2.68 -0.37
CA PHE A 280 -10.88 4.14 -0.29
C PHE A 280 -9.67 4.70 -1.03
N ASN A 281 -9.89 5.69 -1.88
CA ASN A 281 -8.83 6.47 -2.51
C ASN A 281 -9.32 7.82 -3.05
N VAL A 282 -8.39 8.58 -3.63
CA VAL A 282 -8.65 9.71 -4.51
C VAL A 282 -8.78 9.20 -5.94
N PHE A 283 -9.87 9.57 -6.60
CA PHE A 283 -10.21 9.14 -7.95
C PHE A 283 -10.57 10.33 -8.83
N GLY A 284 -10.69 10.09 -10.15
CA GLY A 284 -11.20 11.09 -11.09
C GLY A 284 -12.62 11.56 -10.77
N TYR A 285 -13.05 12.63 -11.42
CA TYR A 285 -14.38 13.22 -11.25
C TYR A 285 -15.44 12.51 -12.12
N GLY A 286 -15.69 11.23 -11.82
CA GLY A 286 -16.74 10.41 -12.43
C GLY A 286 -16.44 9.91 -13.85
N GLU A 287 -17.37 9.14 -14.41
CA GLU A 287 -17.32 8.55 -15.75
C GLU A 287 -16.05 7.74 -16.05
N GLY A 288 -15.47 7.07 -15.04
CA GLY A 288 -14.23 6.30 -15.20
C GLY A 288 -12.98 7.15 -15.41
N SER A 289 -13.04 8.46 -15.15
CA SER A 289 -11.90 9.36 -15.32
C SER A 289 -10.75 9.08 -14.33
N THR A 290 -9.57 9.59 -14.67
CA THR A 290 -8.36 9.49 -13.85
C THR A 290 -8.06 10.83 -13.16
N ALA A 291 -7.84 10.80 -11.84
CA ALA A 291 -7.21 11.90 -11.11
C ALA A 291 -5.71 11.95 -11.44
N GLU A 292 -5.29 13.02 -12.10
CA GLU A 292 -3.91 13.26 -12.50
C GLU A 292 -3.18 14.10 -11.44
N PHE A 293 -2.29 13.46 -10.71
CA PHE A 293 -1.37 14.08 -9.78
C PHE A 293 -0.07 14.52 -10.45
N ASN A 294 0.52 15.59 -9.93
CA ASN A 294 1.83 16.09 -10.38
C ASN A 294 2.99 15.16 -9.96
N LEU A 295 4.09 15.21 -10.71
CA LEU A 295 5.33 14.55 -10.31
C LEU A 295 5.76 15.02 -8.90
N GLY A 296 6.08 14.07 -8.03
CA GLY A 296 6.42 14.33 -6.63
C GLY A 296 5.23 14.31 -5.66
N ALA A 297 3.99 14.10 -6.12
CA ALA A 297 2.91 13.74 -5.21
C ALA A 297 3.22 12.38 -4.57
N ASP A 298 3.08 12.28 -3.26
CA ASP A 298 3.58 11.17 -2.43
C ASP A 298 2.75 11.19 -1.15
N PHE A 299 1.80 10.31 -0.92
CA PHE A 299 1.01 10.33 0.32
C PHE A 299 0.51 8.96 0.74
N ARG A 300 0.22 8.84 2.03
CA ARG A 300 -0.34 7.62 2.61
C ARG A 300 -1.84 7.74 2.77
N VAL A 301 -2.54 6.69 2.38
CA VAL A 301 -3.98 6.54 2.51
C VAL A 301 -4.28 5.51 3.58
N ARG A 302 -5.20 5.86 4.47
CA ARG A 302 -5.64 5.02 5.58
C ARG A 302 -7.11 4.68 5.38
N THR A 303 -7.44 3.40 5.51
CA THR A 303 -8.82 2.89 5.55
C THR A 303 -9.03 2.17 6.88
N ASP A 304 -9.72 2.83 7.79
CA ASP A 304 -10.18 2.24 9.05
C ASP A 304 -11.54 1.58 8.85
N ILE A 305 -11.76 0.42 9.45
CA ILE A 305 -13.04 -0.28 9.38
C ILE A 305 -13.58 -0.58 10.78
N VAL A 306 -14.90 -0.58 10.90
CA VAL A 306 -15.66 -0.85 12.11
C VAL A 306 -16.54 -2.05 11.84
N ASN A 307 -16.37 -3.10 12.64
CA ASN A 307 -17.10 -4.37 12.51
C ASN A 307 -17.41 -5.04 13.86
N GLY A 308 -17.23 -4.31 14.98
CA GLY A 308 -17.40 -4.84 16.33
C GLY A 308 -16.22 -5.67 16.87
N GLY A 309 -15.13 -5.84 16.12
CA GLY A 309 -13.93 -6.57 16.53
C GLY A 309 -12.63 -5.76 16.41
N THR A 310 -11.51 -6.44 16.65
CA THR A 310 -10.15 -5.87 16.58
C THR A 310 -9.21 -6.64 15.65
N ALA A 311 -9.73 -7.65 14.94
CA ALA A 311 -8.95 -8.47 14.02
C ALA A 311 -8.38 -7.63 12.88
N GLU A 312 -7.08 -7.74 12.62
CA GLU A 312 -6.43 -6.98 11.55
C GLU A 312 -7.01 -7.36 10.16
N PRO A 313 -7.28 -6.38 9.28
CA PRO A 313 -7.80 -6.66 7.96
C PRO A 313 -6.73 -7.27 7.06
N LYS A 314 -7.14 -8.11 6.11
CA LYS A 314 -6.28 -8.47 5.00
C LYS A 314 -6.19 -7.29 4.04
N CYS A 315 -5.00 -7.09 3.49
CA CYS A 315 -4.82 -6.27 2.31
C CYS A 315 -5.14 -7.13 1.09
N THR A 316 -5.97 -6.62 0.18
CA THR A 316 -6.22 -7.25 -1.13
C THR A 316 -6.09 -6.20 -2.23
N GLU A 317 -5.27 -6.48 -3.25
CA GLU A 317 -5.08 -5.65 -4.44
C GLU A 317 -6.23 -5.87 -5.41
N THR A 318 -7.29 -5.10 -5.21
CA THR A 318 -8.48 -5.06 -6.05
C THR A 318 -9.10 -3.68 -5.95
N GLY A 319 -10.15 -3.42 -6.73
CA GLY A 319 -10.90 -2.17 -6.64
C GLY A 319 -12.30 -2.33 -7.21
N PHE A 320 -13.20 -1.46 -6.79
CA PHE A 320 -14.61 -1.48 -7.16
C PHE A 320 -15.02 -0.27 -8.00
N SER A 321 -14.23 0.82 -7.95
CA SER A 321 -14.40 1.98 -8.82
C SER A 321 -13.81 1.74 -10.22
N ALA A 322 -14.46 2.29 -11.25
CA ALA A 322 -13.88 2.44 -12.58
C ALA A 322 -13.03 3.71 -12.71
N GLU A 323 -13.27 4.71 -11.86
CA GLU A 323 -12.37 5.85 -11.78
C GLU A 323 -11.02 5.42 -11.21
N SER A 324 -9.98 6.20 -11.51
CA SER A 324 -8.60 5.87 -11.17
C SER A 324 -7.81 7.09 -10.73
N ASN A 325 -6.55 6.89 -10.35
CA ASN A 325 -5.53 7.93 -10.28
C ASN A 325 -4.22 7.43 -10.90
N ASN A 326 -3.29 8.33 -11.18
CA ASN A 326 -2.00 8.01 -11.81
C ASN A 326 -0.87 7.65 -10.83
N LEU A 327 -1.17 7.42 -9.54
CA LEU A 327 -0.18 7.10 -8.51
C LEU A 327 0.18 5.61 -8.53
N ASN A 328 1.32 5.30 -7.94
CA ASN A 328 1.86 3.93 -7.81
C ASN A 328 1.94 3.56 -6.33
N PHE A 329 1.64 2.31 -5.99
CA PHE A 329 1.93 1.79 -4.66
C PHE A 329 3.43 1.68 -4.43
N VAL A 330 3.86 2.12 -3.25
CA VAL A 330 5.27 2.12 -2.87
C VAL A 330 5.46 1.65 -1.44
N ILE A 331 6.69 1.25 -1.15
CA ILE A 331 7.10 0.87 0.20
C ILE A 331 6.88 2.01 1.22
N PRO A 332 6.67 1.70 2.52
CA PRO A 332 6.57 0.35 3.07
C PRO A 332 5.26 -0.34 2.64
N LYS A 333 5.31 -1.68 2.56
CA LYS A 333 4.11 -2.52 2.40
C LYS A 333 3.00 -2.09 3.35
N PRO A 334 1.71 -2.20 2.99
CA PRO A 334 0.63 -1.70 3.82
C PRO A 334 0.66 -2.25 5.26
N PRO A 335 1.00 -1.43 6.30
CA PRO A 335 0.94 -1.93 7.66
C PRO A 335 -0.51 -2.05 8.12
N ARG A 336 -0.72 -2.96 9.06
CA ARG A 336 -1.97 -3.10 9.81
C ARG A 336 -1.77 -2.41 11.14
N ILE A 337 -2.64 -1.46 11.47
CA ILE A 337 -2.43 -0.51 12.58
C ILE A 337 -3.59 -0.61 13.58
N GLN A 338 -3.33 -0.22 14.84
CA GLN A 338 -4.31 -0.01 15.92
C GLN A 338 -4.22 1.45 16.42
N PRO A 339 -5.26 2.03 17.08
CA PRO A 339 -6.53 1.43 17.47
C PRO A 339 -7.55 1.36 16.32
N GLY A 340 -8.16 0.18 16.15
CA GLY A 340 -9.14 -0.11 15.11
C GLY A 340 -8.49 -0.83 13.93
N PRO A 341 -9.12 -1.87 13.36
CA PRO A 341 -8.54 -2.57 12.22
C PRO A 341 -8.45 -1.63 11.02
N ALA A 342 -7.23 -1.39 10.53
CA ALA A 342 -6.99 -0.49 9.42
C ALA A 342 -5.89 -1.01 8.50
N ILE A 343 -6.02 -0.68 7.22
CA ILE A 343 -4.88 -0.70 6.29
C ILE A 343 -4.39 0.73 6.09
N LEU A 344 -3.08 0.89 6.02
CA LEU A 344 -2.43 2.10 5.56
C LEU A 344 -1.63 1.71 4.32
N PHE A 345 -1.74 2.41 3.21
CA PHE A 345 -0.88 2.16 2.04
C PHE A 345 -0.27 3.45 1.55
N HIS A 346 0.95 3.36 1.03
CA HIS A 346 1.70 4.49 0.52
C HIS A 346 1.60 4.52 -1.00
N GLN A 347 1.29 5.67 -1.57
CA GLN A 347 1.22 5.87 -3.01
C GLN A 347 1.94 7.14 -3.45
N LYS A 348 2.62 7.07 -4.59
CA LYS A 348 3.50 8.13 -5.09
C LYS A 348 3.47 8.21 -6.63
N MET A 349 3.63 9.43 -7.14
CA MET A 349 3.96 9.67 -8.55
C MET A 349 5.43 9.33 -8.75
N ILE A 350 5.67 8.21 -9.40
CA ILE A 350 7.01 7.67 -9.66
C ILE A 350 7.49 8.13 -11.03
N ASN A 351 8.75 8.54 -11.10
CA ASN A 351 9.45 8.66 -12.37
C ASN A 351 10.00 7.28 -12.76
N LEU A 352 9.32 6.63 -13.71
CA LEU A 352 9.75 5.34 -14.25
C LEU A 352 11.04 5.43 -15.07
N ASP A 353 11.70 6.57 -15.21
CA ASP A 353 13.07 6.66 -15.74
C ASP A 353 14.14 6.62 -14.65
N ASN A 354 13.77 6.91 -13.40
CA ASN A 354 14.67 6.93 -12.25
C ASN A 354 14.74 5.54 -11.58
N PRO A 355 15.90 4.87 -11.55
CA PRO A 355 16.04 3.57 -10.87
C PRO A 355 15.63 3.59 -9.39
N GLY A 356 15.93 4.68 -8.68
CA GLY A 356 15.59 4.80 -7.26
C GLY A 356 14.09 4.87 -7.00
N ASP A 357 13.32 5.48 -7.90
CA ASP A 357 11.86 5.49 -7.80
C ASP A 357 11.27 4.14 -8.24
N ARG A 358 11.83 3.48 -9.27
CA ARG A 358 11.38 2.14 -9.69
C ARG A 358 11.56 1.08 -8.61
N ASN A 359 12.61 1.16 -7.79
CA ASN A 359 12.86 0.18 -6.72
C ASN A 359 11.99 0.41 -5.47
N GLN A 360 11.32 1.56 -5.39
CA GLN A 360 10.33 1.85 -4.34
C GLN A 360 8.97 1.24 -4.66
N LEU A 361 8.73 0.83 -5.92
CA LEU A 361 7.47 0.21 -6.33
C LEU A 361 7.21 -1.03 -5.47
N THR A 362 6.01 -1.07 -4.89
CA THR A 362 5.44 -2.31 -4.37
C THR A 362 4.35 -2.71 -5.32
N ASP A 363 4.48 -3.90 -5.88
CA ASP A 363 3.37 -4.48 -6.60
C ASP A 363 2.46 -5.21 -5.60
N GLY A 364 1.23 -4.73 -5.47
CA GLY A 364 0.21 -5.30 -4.58
C GLY A 364 0.42 -5.05 -3.09
N CYS A 365 0.01 -6.03 -2.29
CA CYS A 365 -0.10 -5.95 -0.83
C CYS A 365 1.17 -6.33 -0.08
N ASN A 366 2.09 -7.05 -0.72
CA ASN A 366 3.42 -7.30 -0.20
C ASN A 366 4.36 -7.73 -1.34
N ALA A 367 5.66 -7.51 -1.17
CA ALA A 367 6.66 -7.85 -2.17
C ALA A 367 7.87 -8.56 -1.58
N ALA A 368 8.55 -9.33 -2.42
CA ALA A 368 9.85 -9.95 -2.18
C ALA A 368 10.77 -9.68 -3.37
N ALA A 369 12.07 -9.83 -3.19
CA ALA A 369 13.03 -9.57 -4.25
C ALA A 369 14.23 -10.50 -4.22
N THR A 370 14.85 -10.69 -5.39
CA THR A 370 16.20 -11.21 -5.51
C THR A 370 17.05 -10.22 -6.30
N ILE A 371 18.19 -9.82 -5.73
CA ILE A 371 18.96 -8.66 -6.20
C ILE A 371 20.41 -9.07 -6.41
N GLY A 372 20.98 -8.63 -7.53
CA GLY A 372 22.41 -8.67 -7.80
C GLY A 372 23.02 -10.07 -7.75
N ASP A 373 24.07 -10.21 -6.93
CA ASP A 373 24.77 -11.46 -6.64
C ASP A 373 23.95 -12.38 -5.72
N THR A 374 22.63 -12.38 -5.92
CA THR A 374 21.61 -13.24 -5.30
C THR A 374 21.33 -12.99 -3.82
N HIS A 375 21.31 -11.72 -3.41
CA HIS A 375 20.62 -11.29 -2.19
C HIS A 375 19.14 -11.68 -2.26
N GLN A 376 18.64 -12.42 -1.27
CA GLN A 376 17.25 -12.79 -1.12
C GLN A 376 16.58 -11.85 -0.11
N VAL A 377 15.48 -11.22 -0.50
CA VAL A 377 14.63 -10.40 0.36
C VAL A 377 13.25 -11.02 0.40
N THR A 378 12.97 -11.76 1.47
CA THR A 378 11.72 -12.51 1.64
C THR A 378 10.50 -11.59 1.85
N PHE A 379 9.29 -12.12 1.70
CA PHE A 379 8.05 -11.39 1.99
C PHE A 379 7.92 -10.97 3.47
N ALA A 380 8.53 -11.71 4.40
CA ALA A 380 8.57 -11.34 5.81
C ALA A 380 9.57 -10.22 6.10
N GLY A 381 10.48 -9.91 5.17
CA GLY A 381 11.50 -8.88 5.31
C GLY A 381 12.86 -9.39 5.79
N LEU A 382 13.10 -10.70 5.76
CA LEU A 382 14.44 -11.27 5.91
C LEU A 382 15.30 -10.99 4.68
N LEU A 383 16.48 -10.39 4.87
CA LEU A 383 17.58 -10.34 3.92
C LEU A 383 18.58 -11.47 4.22
N TYR A 384 18.96 -12.27 3.22
CA TYR A 384 20.05 -13.24 3.32
C TYR A 384 20.67 -13.55 1.95
N ASP A 385 21.93 -13.96 1.90
CA ASP A 385 22.62 -14.28 0.65
C ASP A 385 22.50 -15.77 0.30
N PHE A 386 22.17 -16.08 -0.97
CA PHE A 386 21.99 -17.45 -1.45
C PHE A 386 22.77 -17.71 -2.74
N GLN A 387 23.97 -18.30 -2.63
CA GLN A 387 24.92 -18.43 -3.73
C GLN A 387 24.94 -19.80 -4.44
N ALA A 388 23.90 -20.64 -4.23
CA ALA A 388 23.82 -21.93 -4.89
C ALA A 388 23.40 -21.78 -6.36
N THR A 389 23.97 -22.59 -7.26
CA THR A 389 23.67 -22.55 -8.69
C THR A 389 22.70 -23.65 -9.09
N GLY A 390 21.92 -23.43 -10.16
CA GLY A 390 20.84 -24.30 -10.63
C GLY A 390 19.48 -23.61 -10.60
N ASP A 391 18.42 -24.41 -10.73
CA ASP A 391 17.04 -23.92 -10.73
C ASP A 391 16.42 -24.09 -9.34
N PHE A 392 15.75 -23.07 -8.83
CA PHE A 392 15.13 -23.06 -7.50
C PHE A 392 13.72 -22.50 -7.52
N VAL A 393 12.87 -22.99 -6.62
CA VAL A 393 11.59 -22.35 -6.31
C VAL A 393 11.83 -21.22 -5.32
N ASP A 394 11.69 -19.99 -5.77
CA ASP A 394 11.84 -18.81 -4.92
C ASP A 394 10.54 -18.50 -4.18
N ALA A 395 9.39 -18.60 -4.84
CA ALA A 395 8.10 -18.37 -4.20
C ALA A 395 7.04 -19.34 -4.72
N GLN A 396 6.19 -19.85 -3.84
CA GLN A 396 5.03 -20.66 -4.15
C GLN A 396 3.87 -20.24 -3.24
N VAL A 397 2.73 -19.91 -3.85
CA VAL A 397 1.47 -19.58 -3.17
C VAL A 397 0.38 -20.49 -3.71
N GLY A 398 -0.06 -21.42 -2.86
CA GLY A 398 -0.99 -22.48 -3.24
C GLY A 398 -0.49 -23.26 -4.46
N SER A 399 -1.42 -23.74 -5.28
CA SER A 399 -1.10 -24.43 -6.53
C SER A 399 -1.10 -23.50 -7.74
N ALA A 400 -1.51 -22.23 -7.62
CA ALA A 400 -1.74 -21.35 -8.77
C ALA A 400 -0.56 -20.43 -9.09
N PHE A 401 0.23 -20.03 -8.09
CA PHE A 401 1.31 -19.08 -8.28
C PHE A 401 2.65 -19.68 -7.84
N GLU A 402 3.62 -19.70 -8.75
CA GLU A 402 4.98 -20.16 -8.48
C GLU A 402 6.00 -19.30 -9.24
N VAL A 403 7.15 -19.05 -8.63
CA VAL A 403 8.26 -18.32 -9.23
C VAL A 403 9.54 -19.12 -9.06
N GLN A 404 10.28 -19.27 -10.15
CA GLN A 404 11.54 -19.98 -10.21
C GLN A 404 12.65 -19.07 -10.73
N THR A 405 13.86 -19.26 -10.21
CA THR A 405 15.08 -18.61 -10.71
C THR A 405 16.12 -19.63 -11.12
N ARG A 406 16.86 -19.32 -12.17
CA ARG A 406 18.04 -20.06 -12.63
C ARG A 406 19.27 -19.26 -12.28
N LYS A 407 20.06 -19.78 -11.35
CA LYS A 407 21.26 -19.14 -10.78
C LYS A 407 22.52 -19.73 -11.40
N VAL A 408 23.43 -18.87 -11.86
CA VAL A 408 24.71 -19.26 -12.48
C VAL A 408 25.89 -18.72 -11.69
N SER A 409 27.00 -19.46 -11.65
CA SER A 409 28.21 -19.05 -10.94
C SER A 409 28.85 -17.82 -11.57
N GLY A 410 29.41 -16.94 -10.74
CA GLY A 410 30.29 -15.84 -11.17
C GLY A 410 31.71 -16.27 -11.53
N ALA A 411 32.03 -17.57 -11.54
CA ALA A 411 33.35 -18.08 -11.92
C ALA A 411 33.76 -17.66 -13.36
N PRO A 412 35.06 -17.44 -13.62
CA PRO A 412 36.18 -17.58 -12.68
C PRO A 412 36.40 -16.34 -11.79
N SER A 413 35.77 -15.20 -12.10
CA SER A 413 36.02 -13.92 -11.40
C SER A 413 35.52 -13.93 -9.96
N TRP A 414 34.35 -14.53 -9.74
CA TRP A 414 33.68 -14.59 -8.44
C TRP A 414 33.09 -16.00 -8.20
N PRO A 415 33.92 -17.03 -8.02
CA PRO A 415 33.49 -18.43 -8.05
C PRO A 415 32.62 -18.85 -6.85
N LYS A 416 32.55 -18.02 -5.81
CA LYS A 416 31.69 -18.23 -4.62
C LYS A 416 30.40 -17.40 -4.66
N ALA A 417 30.21 -16.59 -5.69
CA ALA A 417 29.01 -15.81 -5.93
C ALA A 417 28.20 -16.39 -7.10
N SER A 418 26.93 -16.05 -7.17
CA SER A 418 26.01 -16.44 -8.21
C SER A 418 25.09 -15.30 -8.58
N VAL A 419 24.56 -15.32 -9.80
CA VAL A 419 23.57 -14.35 -10.28
C VAL A 419 22.38 -15.06 -10.89
N ASN A 420 21.21 -14.43 -10.87
CA ASN A 420 20.08 -14.92 -11.66
C ASN A 420 20.35 -14.68 -13.14
N GLN A 421 20.41 -15.74 -13.93
CA GLN A 421 20.54 -15.67 -15.38
C GLN A 421 19.19 -15.67 -16.08
N SER A 422 18.23 -16.44 -15.56
CA SER A 422 16.87 -16.54 -16.09
C SER A 422 15.86 -16.65 -14.96
N VAL A 423 14.65 -16.18 -15.20
CA VAL A 423 13.57 -16.15 -14.20
C VAL A 423 12.25 -16.57 -14.84
N ALA A 424 11.39 -17.27 -14.11
CA ALA A 424 10.10 -17.71 -14.61
C ALA A 424 9.01 -17.64 -13.54
N THR A 425 7.77 -17.47 -13.98
CA THR A 425 6.58 -17.55 -13.14
C THR A 425 5.51 -18.42 -13.79
N ARG A 426 4.71 -19.08 -12.96
CA ARG A 426 3.43 -19.67 -13.34
C ARG A 426 2.32 -18.93 -12.62
N MET A 427 1.33 -18.52 -13.39
CA MET A 427 0.12 -17.81 -12.94
C MET A 427 -1.10 -18.57 -13.47
N GLY A 428 -1.71 -19.39 -12.60
CA GLY A 428 -2.71 -20.36 -12.98
C GLY A 428 -2.12 -21.42 -13.93
N THR A 429 -2.61 -21.42 -15.17
CA THR A 429 -2.16 -22.30 -16.25
C THR A 429 -1.08 -21.69 -17.13
N THR A 430 -0.85 -20.37 -17.05
CA THR A 430 0.12 -19.67 -17.90
C THR A 430 1.50 -19.71 -17.27
N GLN A 431 2.51 -20.02 -18.08
CA GLN A 431 3.91 -19.93 -17.71
C GLN A 431 4.59 -18.83 -18.50
N VAL A 432 5.35 -17.98 -17.82
CA VAL A 432 6.15 -16.92 -18.44
C VAL A 432 7.59 -17.07 -17.96
N ALA A 433 8.55 -17.09 -18.87
CA ALA A 433 9.98 -17.08 -18.57
C ALA A 433 10.68 -15.95 -19.31
N VAL A 434 11.66 -15.34 -18.65
CA VAL A 434 12.62 -14.41 -19.23
C VAL A 434 13.97 -15.10 -19.21
N CYS A 435 14.36 -15.65 -20.36
CA CYS A 435 15.61 -16.38 -20.52
C CYS A 435 16.76 -15.41 -20.84
N GLU A 436 17.86 -15.54 -20.10
CA GLU A 436 19.10 -14.78 -20.27
C GLU A 436 18.90 -13.24 -20.32
N GLY A 437 17.82 -12.76 -19.70
CA GLY A 437 17.43 -11.35 -19.66
C GLY A 437 16.92 -10.76 -20.97
N THR A 438 16.84 -11.53 -22.06
CA THR A 438 16.57 -10.98 -23.41
C THR A 438 15.44 -11.68 -24.16
N ARG A 439 15.12 -12.92 -23.81
CA ARG A 439 14.14 -13.72 -24.54
C ARG A 439 12.94 -14.05 -23.66
N LEU A 440 11.78 -13.49 -24.04
CA LEU A 440 10.50 -13.81 -23.45
C LEU A 440 9.98 -15.14 -24.01
N VAL A 441 9.54 -16.03 -23.12
CA VAL A 441 8.91 -17.30 -23.44
C VAL A 441 7.56 -17.37 -22.73
N VAL A 442 6.48 -17.62 -23.47
CA VAL A 442 5.12 -17.78 -22.93
C VAL A 442 4.64 -19.17 -23.30
N ASP A 443 4.24 -19.95 -22.30
CA ASP A 443 3.76 -21.33 -22.45
C ASP A 443 4.70 -22.20 -23.33
N GLY A 444 6.01 -22.08 -23.06
CA GLY A 444 7.06 -22.81 -23.76
C GLY A 444 7.43 -22.28 -25.15
N ARG A 445 6.78 -21.22 -25.64
CA ARG A 445 7.04 -20.62 -26.96
C ARG A 445 7.73 -19.27 -26.82
N THR A 446 8.80 -19.05 -27.60
CA THR A 446 9.42 -17.72 -27.68
C THR A 446 8.42 -16.71 -28.24
N THR A 447 8.25 -15.60 -27.53
CA THR A 447 7.26 -14.57 -27.85
C THR A 447 7.98 -13.23 -28.03
N ALA A 448 7.79 -12.58 -29.17
CA ALA A 448 8.36 -11.26 -29.42
C ALA A 448 7.54 -10.20 -28.67
N LEU A 449 8.21 -9.35 -27.90
CA LEU A 449 7.62 -8.17 -27.27
C LEU A 449 8.63 -7.02 -27.31
N ALA A 450 8.33 -6.00 -28.11
CA ALA A 450 9.16 -4.82 -28.22
C ALA A 450 9.07 -3.97 -26.93
N PRO A 451 10.11 -3.18 -26.58
CA PRO A 451 10.00 -2.17 -25.53
C PRO A 451 8.79 -1.25 -25.77
N GLY A 452 8.01 -0.99 -24.71
CA GLY A 452 6.73 -0.27 -24.78
C GLY A 452 5.52 -1.14 -25.17
N GLY A 453 5.75 -2.38 -25.61
CA GLY A 453 4.68 -3.31 -25.99
C GLY A 453 4.00 -3.98 -24.80
N SER A 454 2.75 -4.39 -25.01
CA SER A 454 1.95 -5.19 -24.07
C SER A 454 1.33 -6.41 -24.76
N LEU A 455 1.02 -7.43 -23.98
CA LEU A 455 0.38 -8.67 -24.40
C LEU A 455 -0.62 -9.12 -23.33
N SER A 456 -1.90 -9.17 -23.68
CA SER A 456 -2.96 -9.72 -22.83
C SER A 456 -3.27 -11.16 -23.25
N LEU A 457 -3.20 -12.10 -22.31
CA LEU A 457 -3.44 -13.51 -22.56
C LEU A 457 -4.87 -13.92 -22.17
N PRO A 458 -5.47 -14.95 -22.81
CA PRO A 458 -6.81 -15.43 -22.48
C PRO A 458 -7.01 -15.89 -21.04
N SER A 459 -5.93 -16.27 -20.35
CA SER A 459 -5.93 -16.63 -18.93
C SER A 459 -6.16 -15.44 -17.98
N GLY A 460 -6.13 -14.21 -18.50
CA GLY A 460 -6.12 -12.97 -17.72
C GLY A 460 -4.73 -12.53 -17.27
N VAL A 461 -3.67 -13.24 -17.69
CA VAL A 461 -2.29 -12.80 -17.47
C VAL A 461 -1.93 -11.73 -18.49
N ASN A 462 -1.45 -10.59 -18.00
CA ASN A 462 -0.96 -9.49 -18.81
C ASN A 462 0.56 -9.38 -18.70
N ILE A 463 1.22 -9.13 -19.83
CA ILE A 463 2.68 -8.96 -19.92
C ILE A 463 2.95 -7.60 -20.57
N GLN A 464 3.81 -6.79 -19.96
CA GLN A 464 4.27 -5.53 -20.54
C GLN A 464 5.79 -5.45 -20.49
N ARG A 465 6.40 -4.83 -21.50
CA ARG A 465 7.82 -4.54 -21.51
C ARG A 465 8.05 -3.04 -21.41
N VAL A 466 8.78 -2.59 -20.38
CA VAL A 466 9.18 -1.19 -20.20
C VAL A 466 10.71 -1.14 -20.21
N GLY A 467 11.28 -0.53 -21.24
CA GLY A 467 12.72 -0.67 -21.53
C GLY A 467 13.10 -2.14 -21.67
N ASP A 468 14.02 -2.61 -20.84
CA ASP A 468 14.42 -4.02 -20.78
C ASP A 468 13.67 -4.84 -19.71
N SER A 469 12.87 -4.20 -18.87
CA SER A 469 12.12 -4.89 -17.81
C SER A 469 10.81 -5.48 -18.35
N TYR A 470 10.50 -6.69 -17.91
CA TYR A 470 9.24 -7.37 -18.17
C TYR A 470 8.39 -7.39 -16.91
N PHE A 471 7.17 -6.90 -17.02
CA PHE A 471 6.15 -6.89 -15.97
C PHE A 471 5.07 -7.89 -16.35
N VAL A 472 4.77 -8.83 -15.47
CA VAL A 472 3.73 -9.84 -15.65
C VAL A 472 2.77 -9.71 -14.48
N LYS A 473 1.47 -9.69 -14.75
CA LYS A 473 0.42 -9.61 -13.73
C LYS A 473 -0.71 -10.57 -14.03
N ASP A 474 -1.16 -11.33 -13.02
CA ASP A 474 -2.34 -12.16 -13.13
C ASP A 474 -3.64 -11.40 -12.77
N LYS A 475 -4.78 -11.99 -13.11
CA LYS A 475 -6.10 -11.46 -12.76
C LYS A 475 -6.36 -11.34 -11.25
N SER A 476 -5.61 -12.09 -10.43
CA SER A 476 -5.75 -12.05 -8.99
C SER A 476 -5.00 -10.86 -8.39
N GLY A 477 -4.05 -10.27 -9.14
CA GLY A 477 -3.21 -9.14 -8.74
C GLY A 477 -1.74 -9.50 -8.56
N ASN A 478 -1.35 -10.79 -8.52
CA ASN A 478 0.05 -11.16 -8.29
C ASN A 478 0.92 -10.69 -9.44
N THR A 479 2.12 -10.22 -9.12
CA THR A 479 3.04 -9.69 -10.12
C THR A 479 4.38 -10.37 -10.11
N PHE A 480 5.06 -10.24 -11.25
CA PHE A 480 6.40 -10.70 -11.49
C PHE A 480 7.09 -9.66 -12.35
N ARG A 481 8.16 -9.06 -11.84
CA ARG A 481 8.97 -8.09 -12.55
C ARG A 481 10.38 -8.62 -12.74
N ALA A 482 10.72 -8.97 -13.97
CA ALA A 482 12.09 -9.27 -14.37
C ALA A 482 12.77 -7.98 -14.84
N ALA A 483 13.85 -7.56 -14.18
CA ALA A 483 14.64 -6.38 -14.51
C ALA A 483 16.09 -6.76 -14.88
N PRO A 484 16.35 -7.12 -16.16
CA PRO A 484 17.68 -7.46 -16.65
C PRO A 484 18.66 -6.29 -16.55
N ASN A 485 19.88 -6.58 -16.11
CA ASN A 485 21.04 -5.70 -16.24
C ASN A 485 21.98 -6.27 -17.30
N LEU A 486 21.79 -5.82 -18.54
CA LEU A 486 22.49 -6.34 -19.72
C LEU A 486 23.90 -5.76 -19.90
N THR A 487 24.23 -4.70 -19.16
CA THR A 487 25.53 -4.01 -19.21
C THR A 487 26.48 -4.43 -18.08
N ALA A 488 25.97 -5.08 -17.03
CA ALA A 488 26.79 -5.68 -15.98
C ALA A 488 27.61 -6.87 -16.51
N ASN A 489 28.70 -7.18 -15.79
CA ASN A 489 29.52 -8.36 -16.04
C ASN A 489 29.74 -9.13 -14.72
N PRO A 490 29.11 -10.29 -14.53
CA PRO A 490 28.18 -10.95 -15.46
C PRO A 490 26.83 -10.23 -15.61
N ARG A 491 26.18 -10.44 -16.77
CA ARG A 491 24.78 -10.06 -16.97
C ARG A 491 23.89 -10.85 -16.01
N HIS A 492 22.89 -10.18 -15.45
CA HIS A 492 21.99 -10.78 -14.47
C HIS A 492 20.58 -10.19 -14.55
N ILE A 493 19.65 -10.78 -13.82
CA ILE A 493 18.27 -10.32 -13.69
C ILE A 493 17.98 -10.03 -12.21
N ASN A 494 17.63 -8.79 -11.90
CA ASN A 494 16.94 -8.49 -10.65
C ASN A 494 15.48 -8.89 -10.78
N LEU A 495 14.92 -9.49 -9.74
CA LEU A 495 13.54 -9.97 -9.73
C LEU A 495 12.82 -9.35 -8.54
N ASP A 496 11.67 -8.72 -8.81
CA ASP A 496 10.71 -8.33 -7.78
C ASP A 496 9.42 -9.16 -7.99
N ILE A 497 8.82 -9.61 -6.89
CA ILE A 497 7.60 -10.45 -6.88
C ILE A 497 6.57 -9.78 -5.98
N GLY A 498 5.39 -9.48 -6.51
CA GLY A 498 4.27 -8.88 -5.78
C GLY A 498 3.16 -9.88 -5.48
N LEU A 499 2.56 -9.78 -4.30
CA LEU A 499 1.38 -10.57 -3.89
C LEU A 499 0.15 -9.68 -3.84
N ALA A 500 -0.93 -10.16 -4.44
CA ALA A 500 -2.20 -9.47 -4.40
C ALA A 500 -2.82 -9.43 -3.00
N THR A 501 -2.57 -10.44 -2.16
CA THR A 501 -3.20 -10.53 -0.84
C THR A 501 -2.13 -10.71 0.24
N TRP A 502 -2.31 -10.02 1.38
CA TRP A 502 -1.43 -10.14 2.54
C TRP A 502 -2.21 -10.07 3.87
N PRO A 503 -1.92 -10.93 4.87
CA PRO A 503 -0.91 -12.00 4.86
C PRO A 503 -1.34 -13.20 4.02
N THR A 504 -0.35 -13.85 3.41
CA THR A 504 -0.52 -15.07 2.61
C THR A 504 0.63 -16.02 2.94
N THR A 505 0.35 -17.32 3.03
CA THR A 505 1.41 -18.33 3.21
C THR A 505 2.22 -18.46 1.93
N VAL A 506 3.50 -18.13 2.01
CA VAL A 506 4.47 -18.30 0.91
C VAL A 506 5.49 -19.33 1.33
N ARG A 507 5.80 -20.27 0.43
CA ARG A 507 6.92 -21.21 0.59
C ARG A 507 7.94 -21.01 -0.53
N GLY A 508 9.18 -21.50 -0.34
CA GLY A 508 10.30 -21.28 -1.26
C GLY A 508 11.42 -20.48 -0.61
N LEU A 509 12.43 -20.11 -1.40
CA LEU A 509 13.57 -19.32 -0.91
C LEU A 509 13.17 -17.92 -0.38
N LEU A 510 12.03 -17.37 -0.80
CA LEU A 510 11.51 -16.06 -0.41
C LEU A 510 10.35 -16.14 0.60
N GLY A 511 10.02 -17.35 1.09
CA GLY A 511 8.97 -17.60 2.07
C GLY A 511 9.50 -17.78 3.49
N ASN A 512 8.65 -17.50 4.48
CA ASN A 512 8.93 -17.74 5.89
C ASN A 512 7.70 -18.38 6.55
N PRO A 513 7.88 -19.38 7.42
CA PRO A 513 6.77 -19.96 8.17
C PRO A 513 6.14 -18.88 9.05
N ASP A 514 4.81 -18.83 9.05
CA ASP A 514 3.99 -17.84 9.78
C ASP A 514 4.34 -16.36 9.51
N ASN A 515 5.05 -16.09 8.41
CA ASN A 515 5.61 -14.77 8.08
C ASN A 515 6.61 -14.24 9.14
N ASP A 516 7.28 -15.12 9.88
CA ASP A 516 8.34 -14.76 10.82
C ASP A 516 9.69 -14.61 10.09
N PRO A 517 10.27 -13.39 9.97
CA PRO A 517 11.54 -13.19 9.28
C PRO A 517 12.74 -13.86 9.98
N ASN A 518 12.59 -14.40 11.19
CA ASN A 518 13.66 -15.06 11.92
C ASN A 518 13.80 -16.56 11.58
N VAL A 519 12.93 -17.09 10.72
CA VAL A 519 12.88 -18.53 10.42
C VAL A 519 12.76 -18.78 8.92
N LEU A 520 13.49 -19.77 8.42
CA LEU A 520 13.35 -20.33 7.06
C LEU A 520 12.74 -21.73 7.14
N GLU A 521 11.99 -22.15 6.13
CA GLU A 521 11.35 -23.47 6.06
C GLU A 521 11.77 -24.23 4.79
N ALA A 522 12.31 -25.44 4.94
CA ALA A 522 12.56 -26.36 3.82
C ALA A 522 11.24 -26.93 3.26
N LYS A 523 11.30 -27.48 2.05
CA LYS A 523 10.13 -28.05 1.37
C LYS A 523 9.39 -29.14 2.16
N ASP A 524 10.09 -29.87 3.04
CA ASP A 524 9.55 -30.90 3.92
C ASP A 524 8.96 -30.37 5.25
N GLY A 525 8.97 -29.05 5.47
CA GLY A 525 8.47 -28.40 6.69
C GLY A 525 9.52 -28.25 7.79
N ARG A 526 10.77 -28.69 7.58
CA ARG A 526 11.84 -28.46 8.55
C ARG A 526 12.20 -26.98 8.62
N THR A 527 12.27 -26.43 9.83
CA THR A 527 12.61 -25.02 10.06
C THR A 527 14.07 -24.82 10.43
N PHE A 528 14.59 -23.62 10.12
CA PHE A 528 15.95 -23.18 10.40
C PHE A 528 15.93 -21.75 10.94
N LEU A 529 16.62 -21.50 12.05
CA LEU A 529 16.76 -20.15 12.60
C LEU A 529 17.71 -19.32 11.74
N VAL A 530 17.43 -18.02 11.65
CA VAL A 530 18.29 -17.03 11.03
C VAL A 530 19.27 -16.47 12.07
N PRO A 531 20.57 -16.34 11.76
CA PRO A 531 21.21 -16.73 10.49
C PRO A 531 21.45 -18.24 10.40
N PRO A 532 21.16 -18.89 9.26
CA PRO A 532 21.40 -20.33 9.11
C PRO A 532 22.91 -20.64 9.02
N SER A 533 23.33 -21.80 9.51
CA SER A 533 24.69 -22.28 9.28
C SER A 533 24.91 -22.58 7.79
N PHE A 534 26.16 -22.55 7.32
CA PHE A 534 26.48 -22.93 5.94
C PHE A 534 25.92 -24.32 5.57
N ASN A 535 26.03 -25.28 6.49
CA ASN A 535 25.52 -26.63 6.28
C ASN A 535 24.00 -26.66 6.21
N ASP A 536 23.31 -25.92 7.07
CA ASP A 536 21.85 -25.86 7.04
C ASP A 536 21.35 -25.17 5.78
N LEU A 537 21.99 -24.06 5.36
CA LEU A 537 21.61 -23.32 4.17
C LEU A 537 21.87 -24.12 2.89
N TYR A 538 23.09 -24.64 2.70
CA TYR A 538 23.50 -25.20 1.41
C TYR A 538 23.36 -26.72 1.29
N ASN A 539 23.41 -27.48 2.39
CA ASN A 539 23.29 -28.94 2.35
C ASN A 539 21.89 -29.46 2.74
N LYS A 540 21.02 -28.61 3.32
CA LYS A 540 19.67 -29.03 3.73
C LYS A 540 18.58 -28.17 3.08
N PHE A 541 18.62 -26.86 3.29
CA PHE A 541 17.60 -25.94 2.79
C PHE A 541 17.65 -25.79 1.26
N ALA A 542 18.81 -25.46 0.68
CA ALA A 542 18.97 -25.25 -0.77
C ALA A 542 18.56 -26.48 -1.61
N PRO A 543 19.00 -27.73 -1.28
CA PRO A 543 18.59 -28.90 -2.04
C PRO A 543 17.08 -29.18 -1.95
N SER A 544 16.43 -28.81 -0.84
CA SER A 544 14.98 -29.03 -0.67
C SER A 544 14.14 -28.19 -1.64
N TRP A 545 14.64 -27.02 -2.05
CA TRP A 545 13.98 -26.08 -2.96
C TRP A 545 14.50 -26.14 -4.40
N ARG A 546 15.48 -27.00 -4.67
CA ARG A 546 16.01 -27.22 -6.02
C ARG A 546 14.96 -27.87 -6.91
N VAL A 547 14.82 -27.34 -8.12
CA VAL A 547 13.90 -27.85 -9.13
C VAL A 547 14.61 -28.90 -9.97
N ALA A 548 14.00 -30.08 -10.11
CA ALA A 548 14.50 -31.10 -11.03
C ALA A 548 14.38 -30.57 -12.47
N PRO A 549 15.34 -30.84 -13.38
CA PRO A 549 15.33 -30.29 -14.74
C PRO A 549 13.97 -30.45 -15.44
N ILE A 550 13.38 -31.65 -15.42
CA ILE A 550 12.11 -31.93 -16.10
C ILE A 550 10.89 -31.21 -15.51
N ALA A 551 10.98 -30.71 -14.28
CA ALA A 551 9.94 -29.92 -13.61
C ALA A 551 10.19 -28.40 -13.70
N SER A 552 11.31 -27.98 -14.32
CA SER A 552 11.70 -26.58 -14.39
C SER A 552 10.93 -25.82 -15.46
N MET A 553 10.35 -24.69 -15.07
CA MET A 553 9.74 -23.73 -16.02
C MET A 553 10.81 -23.07 -16.91
N LEU A 554 12.07 -23.20 -16.54
CA LEU A 554 13.22 -22.64 -17.25
C LEU A 554 13.84 -23.66 -18.22
N GLN A 555 13.19 -24.79 -18.49
CA GLN A 555 13.57 -25.72 -19.56
C GLN A 555 13.80 -25.04 -20.93
N PRO A 556 13.02 -24.03 -21.34
CA PRO A 556 13.26 -23.30 -22.59
C PRO A 556 14.49 -22.37 -22.57
N CYS A 557 15.12 -22.16 -21.42
CA CYS A 557 16.32 -21.35 -21.25
C CYS A 557 17.59 -22.22 -21.27
N ASN A 558 18.76 -21.61 -21.48
CA ASN A 558 20.03 -22.35 -21.54
C ASN A 558 20.32 -23.04 -20.21
N PRO A 559 20.67 -24.34 -20.19
CA PRO A 559 20.90 -25.08 -18.96
C PRO A 559 22.14 -24.57 -18.22
N VAL A 560 22.12 -24.72 -16.89
CA VAL A 560 23.26 -24.38 -16.02
C VAL A 560 23.64 -25.55 -15.13
N ALA A 561 24.91 -25.59 -14.72
CA ALA A 561 25.38 -26.56 -13.75
C ALA A 561 24.79 -26.27 -12.36
N SER A 562 24.27 -27.30 -11.72
CA SER A 562 23.86 -27.24 -10.32
C SER A 562 25.07 -27.37 -9.40
N GLY A 563 25.08 -26.60 -8.32
CA GLY A 563 26.18 -26.59 -7.37
C GLY A 563 25.85 -25.83 -6.09
N ILE A 564 26.79 -25.89 -5.15
CA ILE A 564 26.84 -25.07 -3.94
C ILE A 564 28.18 -24.33 -3.92
N PRO A 565 28.27 -23.13 -3.31
CA PRO A 565 29.54 -22.42 -3.20
C PRO A 565 30.50 -23.19 -2.29
N ALA A 566 31.81 -23.04 -2.49
CA ALA A 566 32.82 -23.73 -1.67
C ALA A 566 32.92 -23.18 -0.23
N ALA A 567 32.46 -21.95 -0.01
CA ALA A 567 32.41 -21.27 1.28
C ALA A 567 31.38 -20.12 1.18
N PRO A 568 30.90 -19.57 2.31
CA PRO A 568 30.13 -18.32 2.26
C PRO A 568 30.91 -17.21 1.56
N PHE A 569 30.17 -16.27 0.97
CA PHE A 569 30.72 -15.11 0.30
C PHE A 569 29.94 -13.89 0.76
N PHE A 570 30.62 -13.02 1.51
CA PHE A 570 30.06 -11.83 2.13
C PHE A 570 31.04 -10.67 2.00
N ILE A 571 30.71 -9.53 2.59
CA ILE A 571 31.51 -8.31 2.47
C ILE A 571 32.94 -8.46 3.01
N ASP A 572 33.16 -9.31 4.02
CA ASP A 572 34.47 -9.64 4.59
C ASP A 572 35.37 -10.47 3.65
N SER A 573 34.80 -11.01 2.57
CA SER A 573 35.53 -11.75 1.54
C SER A 573 36.26 -10.84 0.55
N LEU A 574 36.01 -9.52 0.60
CA LEU A 574 36.69 -8.53 -0.25
C LEU A 574 37.99 -8.04 0.39
N ASP A 575 38.98 -7.69 -0.45
CA ASP A 575 40.12 -6.89 0.03
C ASP A 575 39.68 -5.48 0.42
N TYR A 576 40.38 -4.88 1.40
CA TYR A 576 40.01 -3.58 1.95
C TYR A 576 39.94 -2.45 0.90
N PRO A 577 40.90 -2.30 -0.04
CA PRO A 577 40.78 -1.32 -1.12
C PRO A 577 39.55 -1.51 -2.02
N THR A 578 39.20 -2.75 -2.36
CA THR A 578 38.00 -3.07 -3.16
C THR A 578 36.73 -2.71 -2.41
N TRP A 579 36.62 -3.11 -1.14
CA TRP A 579 35.51 -2.74 -0.28
C TRP A 579 35.34 -1.22 -0.16
N GLN A 580 36.43 -0.47 0.04
CA GLN A 580 36.39 0.98 0.19
C GLN A 580 35.89 1.66 -1.09
N ARG A 581 36.39 1.26 -2.26
CA ARG A 581 35.93 1.81 -3.55
C ARG A 581 34.45 1.49 -3.79
N ALA A 582 34.03 0.25 -3.57
CA ALA A 582 32.65 -0.18 -3.78
C ALA A 582 31.68 0.53 -2.82
N SER A 583 32.04 0.64 -1.55
CA SER A 583 31.27 1.38 -0.54
C SER A 583 31.11 2.85 -0.93
N GLN A 584 32.16 3.48 -1.46
CA GLN A 584 32.10 4.87 -1.93
C GLN A 584 31.13 5.02 -3.12
N THR A 585 31.13 4.06 -4.06
CA THR A 585 30.15 4.06 -5.17
C THR A 585 28.71 3.98 -4.64
N CYS A 586 28.44 3.11 -3.66
CA CYS A 586 27.11 2.99 -3.04
C CYS A 586 26.68 4.28 -2.33
N LEU A 587 27.59 4.89 -1.56
CA LEU A 587 27.33 6.18 -0.90
C LEU A 587 27.05 7.29 -1.92
N SER A 588 27.84 7.36 -3.01
CA SER A 588 27.63 8.32 -4.10
C SER A 588 26.31 8.09 -4.84
N ALA A 589 25.81 6.85 -4.88
CA ALA A 589 24.49 6.52 -5.41
C ALA A 589 23.34 6.79 -4.43
N SER A 590 23.60 7.33 -3.23
CA SER A 590 22.61 7.58 -2.18
C SER A 590 21.91 6.31 -1.67
N VAL A 591 22.63 5.19 -1.62
CA VAL A 591 22.15 3.95 -1.02
C VAL A 591 22.04 4.12 0.51
N ALA A 592 20.91 3.69 1.07
CA ALA A 592 20.66 3.79 2.51
C ALA A 592 21.64 2.92 3.32
N PRO A 593 22.02 3.32 4.55
CA PRO A 593 23.01 2.61 5.37
C PRO A 593 22.76 1.11 5.53
N GLU A 594 21.50 0.71 5.65
CA GLU A 594 21.07 -0.68 5.84
C GLU A 594 21.35 -1.57 4.62
N TRP A 595 21.57 -0.97 3.45
CA TRP A 595 21.87 -1.67 2.20
C TRP A 595 23.33 -1.54 1.78
N LEU A 596 24.16 -0.79 2.52
CA LEU A 596 25.53 -0.47 2.06
C LEU A 596 26.42 -1.70 1.92
N TYR A 597 26.29 -2.71 2.77
CA TYR A 597 27.12 -3.92 2.67
C TYR A 597 26.74 -4.78 1.48
N SER A 598 25.45 -5.06 1.28
CA SER A 598 24.96 -5.76 0.08
C SER A 598 25.35 -5.00 -1.18
N CYS A 599 25.10 -3.68 -1.22
CA CYS A 599 25.50 -2.85 -2.36
C CYS A 599 27.00 -2.89 -2.63
N ALA A 600 27.85 -2.79 -1.60
CA ALA A 600 29.29 -2.82 -1.78
C ALA A 600 29.79 -4.18 -2.28
N LEU A 601 29.16 -5.28 -1.85
CA LEU A 601 29.43 -6.62 -2.39
C LEU A 601 29.08 -6.66 -3.88
N ASP A 602 27.87 -6.24 -4.22
CA ASP A 602 27.37 -6.19 -5.59
C ASP A 602 28.21 -5.30 -6.52
N VAL A 603 28.60 -4.11 -6.07
CA VAL A 603 29.45 -3.22 -6.87
C VAL A 603 30.83 -3.83 -7.11
N ALA A 604 31.37 -4.57 -6.14
CA ALA A 604 32.63 -5.29 -6.32
C ALA A 604 32.47 -6.45 -7.31
N VAL A 605 31.37 -7.20 -7.22
CA VAL A 605 31.14 -8.41 -8.02
C VAL A 605 30.68 -8.11 -9.45
N LEU A 606 29.74 -7.18 -9.60
CA LEU A 606 28.97 -6.91 -10.82
C LEU A 606 29.32 -5.57 -11.48
N GLY A 607 30.06 -4.72 -10.76
CA GLY A 607 30.49 -3.40 -11.20
C GLY A 607 29.59 -2.24 -10.73
N PRO A 608 29.99 -0.99 -11.00
CA PRO A 608 29.35 0.21 -10.43
C PRO A 608 27.85 0.38 -10.73
N THR A 609 27.35 -0.20 -11.83
CA THR A 609 25.93 -0.08 -12.20
C THR A 609 25.00 -0.85 -11.25
N ALA A 610 25.54 -1.79 -10.47
CA ALA A 610 24.76 -2.57 -9.50
C ALA A 610 24.22 -1.72 -8.34
N ALA A 611 24.88 -0.61 -7.98
CA ALA A 611 24.43 0.28 -6.90
C ALA A 611 23.00 0.80 -7.13
N ALA A 612 22.61 1.00 -8.39
CA ALA A 612 21.27 1.48 -8.74
C ALA A 612 20.15 0.54 -8.29
N ALA A 613 20.42 -0.75 -8.06
CA ALA A 613 19.43 -1.72 -7.61
C ALA A 613 19.05 -1.56 -6.13
N PHE A 614 19.84 -0.84 -5.33
CA PHE A 614 19.61 -0.67 -3.88
C PHE A 614 18.99 0.68 -3.51
N VAL A 615 19.05 1.67 -4.40
CA VAL A 615 18.50 3.00 -4.15
C VAL A 615 16.99 2.88 -3.94
N GLY A 616 16.50 3.45 -2.83
CA GLY A 616 15.07 3.49 -2.52
C GLY A 616 14.46 2.15 -2.05
N ARG A 617 15.24 1.12 -1.73
CA ARG A 617 14.68 -0.14 -1.21
C ARG A 617 14.27 -0.04 0.26
N GLN A 618 13.23 -0.78 0.64
CA GLN A 618 12.74 -0.84 2.02
C GLN A 618 13.81 -1.46 2.92
N ARG A 619 13.97 -0.94 4.13
CA ARG A 619 14.83 -1.57 5.14
C ARG A 619 14.37 -3.02 5.41
N PRO A 620 15.28 -4.01 5.39
CA PRO A 620 14.98 -5.37 5.85
C PRO A 620 14.53 -5.37 7.31
N ALA A 621 13.55 -6.21 7.64
CA ALA A 621 13.11 -6.44 9.01
C ALA A 621 14.19 -7.16 9.83
N VAL A 622 14.85 -8.14 9.20
CA VAL A 622 15.98 -8.90 9.74
C VAL A 622 17.03 -9.00 8.65
N ASP A 623 18.29 -8.75 9.00
CA ASP A 623 19.42 -9.05 8.14
C ASP A 623 20.15 -10.28 8.69
N GLY A 624 20.09 -11.38 7.92
CA GLY A 624 20.72 -12.65 8.23
C GLY A 624 22.18 -12.75 7.76
N ASN A 625 22.73 -11.72 7.14
CA ASN A 625 24.11 -11.71 6.68
C ASN A 625 25.07 -11.17 7.76
N PRO A 626 26.32 -11.68 7.83
CA PRO A 626 27.31 -11.17 8.77
C PRO A 626 27.73 -9.73 8.41
N MET A 627 27.59 -8.83 9.39
CA MET A 627 27.93 -7.41 9.27
C MET A 627 29.40 -7.11 9.64
N VAL A 628 30.36 -7.88 9.11
CA VAL A 628 31.79 -7.75 9.45
C VAL A 628 32.55 -7.10 8.29
N ARG A 629 33.22 -5.97 8.55
CA ARG A 629 34.03 -5.28 7.53
C ARG A 629 35.36 -6.01 7.30
N PRO A 630 35.95 -5.94 6.09
CA PRO A 630 37.32 -6.39 5.86
C PRO A 630 38.32 -5.71 6.80
N PRO A 631 39.34 -6.44 7.29
CA PRO A 631 40.36 -5.85 8.16
C PRO A 631 41.18 -4.78 7.42
N CYS A 632 41.34 -3.59 8.04
CA CYS A 632 42.20 -2.53 7.48
C CYS A 632 43.68 -2.92 7.59
N PRO A 633 44.49 -2.78 6.52
CA PRO A 633 45.93 -2.93 6.60
C PRO A 633 46.54 -1.85 7.50
N SER A 634 47.48 -2.25 8.36
CA SER A 634 48.16 -1.37 9.34
C SER A 634 48.86 -0.15 8.73
N SER A 635 49.17 -0.17 7.43
CA SER A 635 49.83 0.92 6.71
C SER A 635 48.89 1.97 6.09
N GLY A 636 47.56 1.80 6.17
CA GLY A 636 46.58 2.63 5.45
C GLY A 636 45.60 3.43 6.32
N CYS A 637 45.49 3.12 7.62
CA CYS A 637 44.53 3.74 8.53
C CYS A 637 45.22 4.67 9.56
N GLY A 638 46.07 5.58 9.10
CA GLY A 638 46.64 6.64 9.93
C GLY A 638 45.93 7.98 9.68
N GLY A 639 44.91 8.32 10.49
CA GLY A 639 44.39 9.70 10.50
C GLY A 639 42.93 9.89 10.93
N SER A 640 42.75 10.38 12.15
CA SER A 640 41.52 10.92 12.77
C SER A 640 40.43 9.92 13.14
N GLY A 641 40.48 9.51 14.42
CA GLY A 641 39.33 8.94 15.09
C GLY A 641 38.16 9.92 15.09
N ARG A 642 37.19 9.66 14.22
CA ARG A 642 35.77 9.83 14.48
C ARG A 642 35.07 8.75 13.66
N GLN A 643 34.63 7.71 14.36
CA GLN A 643 33.68 6.73 13.84
C GLN A 643 32.43 7.48 13.33
N PRO A 644 32.02 7.34 12.06
CA PRO A 644 30.66 7.67 11.68
C PRO A 644 29.76 6.58 12.27
N ARG A 645 28.77 7.01 13.06
CA ARG A 645 27.67 6.16 13.52
C ARG A 645 26.76 5.78 12.37
#